data_AF-A0A517XT71-F1
#
_entry.id   AF-A0A517XT71-F1
#
_cell.length_a   1.000
_cell.length_b   1.000
_cell.length_c   1.000
_cell.angle_alpha   90.00
_cell.angle_beta   90.00
_cell.angle_gamma   90.00
#
_symmetry.space_group_name_H-M   'P 1'
#
loop_
_entity.id
_entity.type
_entity.pdbx_description
1 polymer ?
#
loop_
_entity_poly.entity_id
_entity_poly.type
_entity_poly.pdbx_seq_one_letter_code
_entity_poly.pdbx_strand_id
1 'polypeptide(L)'
;MPLPKLARAAALFAAAVAFSAYAPSGADAQKKKAEPKQTADRPKRPELPPSALPLALLQGERIALVGNSTAERMNLFGNFEAMLHKRFADKQLVVRNFGRPADEVAIQQRSGDYTKIDDPLYAFGPDTFLCFFGFNESFAGKDGVAKFEQDYERFLDDYSRKYQRDSSGSKPRFVLVSPVAFEAPDPALGITPTLPVDQRFLPSGKAENDNLKLYAAAVKAVADRRKLAFVDAFADTLAMFQAQPGLQFTINGCHLNEDGDLFLAALLYGKLFGGPPPAIDARLRAAVVDKSFVHQQDYRMLNGWYVYGGRRTYDTETFPKEYAKLRAMAAVRDRYVWDIAAGKAVSAGVDDSKTGELFTPPTRFGQPGQKYSENPGELKYQTPEEFVRTAAVAPGMRIIPFADETKFPELAKPVQLGFDSKGRLWVSCMPNYPLWKPGDPKPNDKLVILEDTDKDGKADKSTVFYDQLHCPTGFEFWNGGVLVMDQPRILWLKDTDGDGKADLVVHLFDGWASDDTHHRGGWEWGPGGYLHLLEGIAMSTTLETPFGPHRSQGAGGTYVIDPRNQKVRQFSLPGMYNMWCYVFDEWGQGIVGDGTTANQTWDTPLSGAQFSGRKGINFILPNGERPNLGSEWLVSRALPDEVQKQFTYACVINLNGLPRYTMRDDGAGFMGTRVKGADGKNSDLVKSPDKHFRPADPHIGPDGALWFGDWANALIGHMQYSQRDPSRDHTRGRVYRLIGVDKQPLTPVTQFGKTVPELLNQFTEYEWRTRYNARRELRDRPTAEVLAGTSQWVAKLDPNGKDFERLRTEALWVQQGHHAVQPELLKAVLGSKAHEARAAAVRVAADDRGYIADALPILKAAATDPHPRVRTEALRGLSFFNSTESTDAMLAAARMPLDYWTKYTLEASLGATEATWRPTFLAGKVKDNKAAEELMVGILASSKAGGAAAPHLRILLSAEPQPAEVKNRAMTALAGLKGNATNGRAVFTRGCIACHKVGNGDGQDYGPNLAGVAAKMPRTKIIESIIDPNAEVDAKYVSTRIVTLDGKTVTGLLVTENKTDLTIFDGMMRRVIRLDDIDTRVALKQSSMPEGQAAAMAPSEFVDLIEYLDSLKQK
;
A
#
# COMPACT_ATOMS: atom_id res chain seq x y z
N MET A 1 -47.37 -14.87 24.28
CA MET A 1 -47.32 -14.50 22.86
C MET A 1 -46.02 -13.78 22.56
N PRO A 2 -45.12 -14.29 21.71
CA PRO A 2 -43.92 -13.56 21.31
C PRO A 2 -44.21 -12.72 20.05
N LEU A 3 -43.69 -11.49 20.04
CA LEU A 3 -43.74 -10.55 18.91
C LEU A 3 -43.11 -11.14 17.63
N PRO A 4 -43.56 -10.72 16.42
CA PRO A 4 -43.13 -11.31 15.17
C PRO A 4 -41.69 -10.92 14.78
N LYS A 5 -41.03 -11.85 14.06
CA LYS A 5 -39.62 -11.81 13.62
C LYS A 5 -39.19 -10.54 12.85
N LEU A 6 -40.15 -9.76 12.31
CA LEU A 6 -39.88 -8.50 11.61
C LEU A 6 -39.41 -7.36 12.53
N ALA A 7 -39.82 -7.35 13.81
CA ALA A 7 -39.40 -6.30 14.75
C ALA A 7 -37.93 -6.46 15.21
N ARG A 8 -37.37 -7.67 15.17
CA ARG A 8 -35.95 -7.92 15.46
C ARG A 8 -35.02 -7.54 14.32
N ALA A 9 -35.49 -7.63 13.07
CA ALA A 9 -34.71 -7.19 11.90
C ALA A 9 -34.53 -5.65 11.89
N ALA A 10 -35.54 -4.89 12.30
CA ALA A 10 -35.47 -3.44 12.40
C ALA A 10 -34.49 -2.95 13.49
N ALA A 11 -34.41 -3.64 14.63
CA ALA A 11 -33.47 -3.30 15.71
C ALA A 11 -32.00 -3.65 15.37
N LEU A 12 -31.75 -4.69 14.56
CA LEU A 12 -30.42 -5.04 14.04
C LEU A 12 -29.97 -4.11 12.90
N PHE A 13 -30.90 -3.61 12.08
CA PHE A 13 -30.60 -2.58 11.08
C PHE A 13 -30.24 -1.23 11.73
N ALA A 14 -30.87 -0.86 12.85
CA ALA A 14 -30.54 0.37 13.58
C ALA A 14 -29.12 0.37 14.19
N ALA A 15 -28.59 -0.80 14.58
CA ALA A 15 -27.21 -0.94 15.05
C ALA A 15 -26.17 -0.96 13.91
N ALA A 16 -26.55 -1.43 12.72
CA ALA A 16 -25.69 -1.41 11.52
C ALA A 16 -25.65 -0.02 10.84
N VAL A 17 -26.74 0.73 10.89
CA VAL A 17 -26.80 2.11 10.35
C VAL A 17 -26.09 3.12 11.26
N ALA A 18 -25.90 2.82 12.55
CA ALA A 18 -25.07 3.62 13.46
C ALA A 18 -23.56 3.63 13.09
N PHE A 19 -23.11 2.79 12.14
CA PHE A 19 -21.75 2.79 11.62
C PHE A 19 -21.61 3.40 10.20
N SER A 20 -22.71 3.82 9.57
CA SER A 20 -22.71 4.32 8.18
C SER A 20 -23.17 5.78 8.02
N ALA A 21 -23.44 6.50 9.11
CA ALA A 21 -23.86 7.89 9.07
C ALA A 21 -22.87 8.79 9.82
N TYR A 22 -21.69 9.01 9.22
CA TYR A 22 -20.94 10.24 9.39
C TYR A 22 -20.89 10.95 8.03
N ALA A 23 -22.03 11.52 7.63
CA ALA A 23 -22.00 12.68 6.75
C ALA A 23 -21.67 13.90 7.63
N PRO A 24 -20.84 14.85 7.16
CA PRO A 24 -20.53 16.03 7.94
C PRO A 24 -21.81 16.88 8.07
N SER A 25 -22.42 16.90 9.25
CA SER A 25 -23.49 17.85 9.54
C SER A 25 -22.89 19.24 9.63
N GLY A 26 -23.04 20.02 8.56
CA GLY A 26 -22.77 21.45 8.58
C GLY A 26 -23.95 22.20 9.19
N ALA A 27 -23.77 22.71 10.40
CA ALA A 27 -24.27 24.00 10.88
C ALA A 27 -23.93 24.16 12.37
N ASP A 28 -22.65 24.05 12.73
CA ASP A 28 -22.17 24.85 13.85
C ASP A 28 -21.70 26.17 13.26
N ALA A 29 -22.39 27.24 13.66
CA ALA A 29 -21.95 28.61 13.48
C ALA A 29 -20.45 28.70 13.78
N GLN A 30 -19.75 29.53 13.01
CA GLN A 30 -18.34 29.90 13.17
C GLN A 30 -17.96 30.15 14.65
N LYS A 31 -17.69 29.10 15.41
CA LYS A 31 -16.73 29.12 16.49
C LYS A 31 -15.42 28.81 15.79
N LYS A 32 -14.58 29.84 15.65
CA LYS A 32 -13.15 29.68 15.36
C LYS A 32 -12.70 28.38 16.02
N LYS A 33 -12.33 27.37 15.22
CA LYS A 33 -11.63 26.19 15.76
C LYS A 33 -10.49 26.77 16.57
N ALA A 34 -10.55 26.61 17.90
CA ALA A 34 -9.41 26.95 18.71
C ALA A 34 -8.27 26.06 18.19
N GLU A 35 -7.23 26.69 17.66
CA GLU A 35 -5.96 26.02 17.46
C GLU A 35 -5.62 25.29 18.79
N PRO A 36 -5.04 24.08 18.75
CA PRO A 36 -4.53 23.46 19.96
C PRO A 36 -3.69 24.52 20.68
N LYS A 37 -3.85 24.71 22.00
CA LYS A 37 -3.05 25.66 22.78
C LYS A 37 -1.56 25.25 22.67
N GLN A 38 -0.89 25.71 21.63
CA GLN A 38 0.53 25.64 21.39
C GLN A 38 1.21 26.73 22.22
N THR A 39 1.07 26.68 23.54
CA THR A 39 1.53 27.77 24.41
C THR A 39 2.29 27.25 25.62
N ALA A 40 3.21 26.30 25.39
CA ALA A 40 4.37 26.26 26.26
C ALA A 40 5.29 27.39 25.81
N ASP A 41 5.53 28.38 26.67
CA ASP A 41 6.46 29.47 26.37
C ASP A 41 7.83 28.89 26.03
N ARG A 42 8.31 29.14 24.81
CA ARG A 42 9.64 28.74 24.39
C ARG A 42 10.61 29.86 24.73
N PRO A 43 11.68 29.57 25.49
CA PRO A 43 12.66 30.59 25.83
C PRO A 43 13.28 31.17 24.56
N LYS A 44 13.51 32.49 24.57
CA LYS A 44 14.21 33.17 23.48
C LYS A 44 15.56 32.52 23.24
N ARG A 45 15.86 32.17 21.99
CA ARG A 45 17.13 31.51 21.62
C ARG A 45 18.10 32.52 20.99
N PRO A 46 19.42 32.23 21.01
CA PRO A 46 20.39 33.05 20.30
C PRO A 46 20.09 33.09 18.79
N GLU A 47 20.46 34.19 18.15
CA GLU A 47 20.37 34.34 16.70
C GLU A 47 21.23 33.28 16.00
N LEU A 48 20.68 32.66 14.95
CA LEU A 48 21.41 31.64 14.20
C LEU A 48 22.44 32.30 13.28
N PRO A 49 23.65 31.70 13.15
CA PRO A 49 24.55 32.07 12.07
C PRO A 49 23.86 31.88 10.72
N PRO A 50 24.24 32.65 9.68
CA PRO A 50 23.68 32.49 8.33
C PRO A 50 23.72 31.04 7.84
N SER A 51 22.78 30.69 6.96
CA SER A 51 22.83 29.42 6.24
C SER A 51 23.90 29.49 5.14
N ALA A 52 25.15 29.32 5.54
CA ALA A 52 26.32 29.35 4.66
C ALA A 52 27.27 28.21 5.02
N LEU A 53 28.00 27.70 4.02
CA LEU A 53 29.02 26.67 4.20
C LEU A 53 30.42 27.32 4.32
N PRO A 54 31.30 26.84 5.23
CA PRO A 54 31.04 25.85 6.26
C PRO A 54 30.02 26.33 7.31
N LEU A 55 29.11 25.43 7.69
CA LEU A 55 28.00 25.68 8.59
C LEU A 55 28.50 25.88 10.02
N ALA A 56 28.27 27.07 10.57
CA ALA A 56 28.54 27.35 11.98
C ALA A 56 27.38 26.88 12.87
N LEU A 57 27.70 26.16 13.95
CA LEU A 57 26.75 25.62 14.92
C LEU A 57 26.83 26.33 16.27
N LEU A 58 25.68 26.51 16.92
CA LEU A 58 25.57 27.06 18.26
C LEU A 58 25.66 25.98 19.35
N GLN A 59 25.93 26.39 20.58
CA GLN A 59 25.75 25.54 21.75
C GLN A 59 24.28 25.11 21.87
N GLY A 60 24.04 23.81 22.05
CA GLY A 60 22.71 23.24 22.24
C GLY A 60 21.82 23.28 21.00
N GLU A 61 22.39 23.53 19.81
CA GLU A 61 21.61 23.66 18.58
C GLU A 61 20.83 22.38 18.26
N ARG A 62 19.56 22.56 17.90
CA ARG A 62 18.61 21.48 17.62
C ARG A 62 18.48 21.27 16.11
N ILE A 63 18.94 20.13 15.62
CA ILE A 63 19.00 19.81 14.18
C ILE A 63 17.96 18.75 13.85
N ALA A 64 17.06 19.07 12.91
CA ALA A 64 16.07 18.13 12.38
C ALA A 64 16.43 17.70 10.96
N LEU A 65 16.48 16.40 10.70
CA LEU A 65 16.52 15.85 9.35
C LEU A 65 15.08 15.60 8.89
N VAL A 66 14.74 16.02 7.67
CA VAL A 66 13.42 15.82 7.05
C VAL A 66 13.60 15.43 5.59
N GLY A 67 12.71 14.59 5.07
CA GLY A 67 12.82 14.11 3.69
C GLY A 67 12.41 12.66 3.53
N ASN A 68 12.86 12.08 2.43
CA ASN A 68 12.53 10.73 1.97
C ASN A 68 13.39 9.62 2.63
N SER A 69 13.45 8.42 2.02
CA SER A 69 14.22 7.28 2.55
C SER A 69 15.71 7.58 2.73
N THR A 70 16.29 8.51 1.97
CA THR A 70 17.69 8.92 2.15
C THR A 70 17.91 9.41 3.58
N ALA A 71 17.01 10.27 4.07
CA ALA A 71 17.06 10.73 5.45
C ALA A 71 16.69 9.59 6.42
N GLU A 72 15.58 8.87 6.18
CA GLU A 72 15.11 7.86 7.13
C GLU A 72 16.17 6.78 7.42
N ARG A 73 16.88 6.31 6.39
CA ARG A 73 17.88 5.22 6.53
C ARG A 73 19.10 5.62 7.34
N MET A 74 19.40 6.91 7.50
CA MET A 74 20.45 7.37 8.41
C MET A 74 20.17 6.98 9.89
N ASN A 75 18.90 6.70 10.24
CA ASN A 75 18.54 6.15 11.56
C ASN A 75 19.00 4.70 11.78
N LEU A 76 19.29 3.96 10.72
CA LEU A 76 19.74 2.55 10.81
C LEU A 76 21.19 2.46 11.26
N PHE A 77 22.05 3.33 10.70
CA PHE A 77 23.50 3.18 10.81
C PHE A 77 24.16 4.23 11.71
N GLY A 78 23.58 5.43 11.81
CA GLY A 78 24.00 6.48 12.76
C GLY A 78 25.34 7.16 12.43
N ASN A 79 25.93 6.94 11.25
CA ASN A 79 27.28 7.40 10.92
C ASN A 79 27.41 8.93 10.94
N PHE A 80 26.52 9.65 10.26
CA PHE A 80 26.59 11.11 10.16
C PHE A 80 26.47 11.79 11.53
N GLU A 81 25.51 11.36 12.35
CA GLU A 81 25.32 11.95 13.67
C GLU A 81 26.49 11.64 14.62
N ALA A 82 27.05 10.43 14.56
CA ALA A 82 28.24 10.09 15.34
C ALA A 82 29.44 10.97 14.96
N MET A 83 29.67 11.22 13.67
CA MET A 83 30.72 12.13 13.19
C MET A 83 30.49 13.57 13.68
N LEU A 84 29.23 14.02 13.67
CA LEU A 84 28.84 15.35 14.13
C LEU A 84 29.17 15.54 15.62
N HIS A 85 28.73 14.61 16.49
CA HIS A 85 29.01 14.69 17.93
C HIS A 85 30.50 14.58 18.22
N LYS A 86 31.24 13.74 17.48
CA LYS A 86 32.68 13.59 17.69
C LYS A 86 33.45 14.88 17.44
N ARG A 87 33.10 15.64 16.39
CA ARG A 87 33.76 16.92 16.08
C ARG A 87 33.33 18.02 17.04
N PHE A 88 32.05 18.09 17.34
CA PHE A 88 31.43 19.17 18.12
C PHE A 88 31.06 18.70 19.52
N ALA A 89 31.97 17.97 20.17
CA ALA A 89 31.72 17.35 21.49
C ALA A 89 31.44 18.39 22.59
N ASP A 90 31.92 19.62 22.42
CA ASP A 90 31.66 20.76 23.31
C ASP A 90 30.26 21.37 23.11
N LYS A 91 29.65 21.20 21.92
CA LYS A 91 28.42 21.91 21.53
C LYS A 91 27.14 21.32 22.09
N GLN A 92 27.14 20.08 22.59
CA GLN A 92 25.94 19.41 23.13
C GLN A 92 24.74 19.49 22.17
N LEU A 93 24.97 19.17 20.89
CA LEU A 93 23.97 19.25 19.83
C LEU A 93 22.81 18.27 20.12
N VAL A 94 21.59 18.64 19.74
CA VAL A 94 20.43 17.73 19.82
C VAL A 94 19.97 17.42 18.42
N VAL A 95 20.08 16.16 17.99
CA VAL A 95 19.72 15.74 16.62
C VAL A 95 18.52 14.82 16.64
N ARG A 96 17.57 15.06 15.73
CA ARG A 96 16.38 14.21 15.52
C ARG A 96 16.12 14.05 14.02
N ASN A 97 15.74 12.85 13.62
CA ASN A 97 15.52 12.52 12.21
C ASN A 97 14.07 12.09 12.01
N PHE A 98 13.36 12.91 11.26
CA PHE A 98 11.94 12.78 10.95
C PHE A 98 11.69 12.29 9.52
N GLY A 99 12.74 11.85 8.81
CA GLY A 99 12.61 11.30 7.46
C GLY A 99 11.60 10.16 7.41
N ARG A 100 10.84 10.10 6.32
CA ARG A 100 9.93 9.00 6.01
C ARG A 100 9.96 8.67 4.51
N PRO A 101 9.88 7.39 4.13
CA PRO A 101 9.85 6.97 2.73
C PRO A 101 8.66 7.57 2.01
N ALA A 102 8.85 7.89 0.74
CA ALA A 102 7.85 8.55 -0.09
C ALA A 102 7.36 9.91 0.47
N ASP A 103 8.16 10.62 1.27
CA ASP A 103 7.91 12.04 1.51
C ASP A 103 8.37 12.87 0.31
N GLU A 104 7.53 13.83 -0.05
CA GLU A 104 7.80 14.91 -1.01
C GLU A 104 7.62 16.27 -0.30
N VAL A 105 8.15 17.34 -0.87
CA VAL A 105 7.95 18.70 -0.32
C VAL A 105 6.46 19.07 -0.21
N ALA A 106 5.63 18.58 -1.13
CA ALA A 106 4.19 18.86 -1.18
C ALA A 106 3.32 17.76 -0.55
N ILE A 107 3.84 16.55 -0.37
CA ILE A 107 3.06 15.36 0.02
C ILE A 107 3.79 14.63 1.16
N GLN A 108 3.25 14.74 2.37
CA GLN A 108 3.76 14.08 3.58
C GLN A 108 2.61 13.29 4.22
N GLN A 109 2.29 12.12 3.66
CA GLN A 109 1.18 11.29 4.13
C GLN A 109 1.47 10.75 5.54
N ARG A 110 0.48 10.81 6.44
CA ARG A 110 0.59 10.35 7.83
C ARG A 110 -0.64 9.54 8.25
N SER A 111 -0.55 8.91 9.41
CA SER A 111 -1.68 8.31 10.11
C SER A 111 -2.78 9.35 10.38
N GLY A 112 -4.03 8.88 10.50
CA GLY A 112 -5.11 9.74 10.97
C GLY A 112 -4.78 10.35 12.35
N ASP A 113 -5.15 11.61 12.57
CA ASP A 113 -4.93 12.33 13.84
C ASP A 113 -3.46 12.44 14.32
N TYR A 114 -2.47 12.20 13.45
CA TYR A 114 -1.03 12.16 13.78
C TYR A 114 -0.53 13.27 14.74
N THR A 115 -0.98 14.52 14.56
CA THR A 115 -0.54 15.67 15.38
C THR A 115 -1.59 16.14 16.39
N LYS A 116 -2.61 15.35 16.70
CA LYS A 116 -3.77 15.78 17.50
C LYS A 116 -3.44 15.94 18.98
N ILE A 117 -2.62 15.06 19.53
CA ILE A 117 -2.14 15.17 20.93
C ILE A 117 -1.02 16.19 21.00
N ASP A 118 -0.04 16.04 20.13
CA ASP A 118 1.09 16.94 19.98
C ASP A 118 1.74 16.70 18.61
N ASP A 119 2.41 17.71 18.07
CA ASP A 119 3.20 17.58 16.84
C ASP A 119 4.66 17.33 17.28
N PRO A 120 5.25 16.16 17.01
CA PRO A 120 6.59 15.82 17.51
C PRO A 120 7.69 16.71 16.91
N LEU A 121 7.51 17.20 15.68
CA LEU A 121 8.44 18.15 15.08
C LEU A 121 8.27 19.55 15.72
N TYR A 122 7.04 19.95 16.02
CA TYR A 122 6.78 21.17 16.79
C TYR A 122 7.41 21.07 18.18
N ALA A 123 7.12 20.01 18.94
CA ALA A 123 7.64 19.79 20.28
C ALA A 123 9.18 19.72 20.30
N PHE A 124 9.79 19.15 19.25
CA PHE A 124 11.23 19.21 19.09
C PHE A 124 11.73 20.65 18.95
N GLY A 125 11.05 21.52 18.21
CA GLY A 125 11.43 22.92 18.07
C GLY A 125 12.82 23.08 17.45
N PRO A 126 13.00 22.69 16.18
CA PRO A 126 14.30 22.71 15.50
C PRO A 126 14.84 24.11 15.32
N ASP A 127 16.16 24.25 15.46
CA ASP A 127 16.91 25.44 15.04
C ASP A 127 17.31 25.35 13.57
N THR A 128 17.77 24.18 13.13
CA THR A 128 18.20 23.92 11.76
C THR A 128 17.50 22.69 11.17
N PHE A 129 17.03 22.82 9.93
CA PHE A 129 16.54 21.72 9.11
C PHE A 129 17.60 21.30 8.07
N LEU A 130 17.91 20.01 8.00
CA LEU A 130 18.57 19.38 6.85
C LEU A 130 17.50 18.70 6.00
N CYS A 131 17.32 19.15 4.76
CA CYS A 131 16.22 18.73 3.89
C CYS A 131 16.69 17.81 2.76
N PHE A 132 16.11 16.61 2.67
CA PHE A 132 16.45 15.56 1.70
C PHE A 132 15.24 15.25 0.80
N PHE A 133 14.98 16.12 -0.17
CA PHE A 133 13.87 15.99 -1.13
C PHE A 133 14.38 15.95 -2.58
N GLY A 134 13.52 15.58 -3.53
CA GLY A 134 13.82 15.57 -4.95
C GLY A 134 13.88 14.18 -5.57
N PHE A 135 14.12 13.11 -4.79
CA PHE A 135 14.11 11.75 -5.31
C PHE A 135 12.71 11.33 -5.79
N ASN A 136 11.71 11.39 -4.90
CA ASN A 136 10.34 11.00 -5.22
C ASN A 136 9.73 11.91 -6.29
N GLU A 137 10.03 13.20 -6.23
CA GLU A 137 9.55 14.17 -7.20
C GLU A 137 10.16 13.95 -8.61
N SER A 138 11.35 13.34 -8.70
CA SER A 138 12.05 13.08 -9.97
C SER A 138 11.30 12.16 -10.93
N PHE A 139 10.37 11.35 -10.42
CA PHE A 139 9.54 10.47 -11.25
C PHE A 139 8.52 11.24 -12.11
N ALA A 140 8.28 12.53 -11.83
CA ALA A 140 7.51 13.41 -12.73
C ALA A 140 8.34 13.89 -13.95
N GLY A 141 9.63 13.54 -14.02
CA GLY A 141 10.52 13.88 -15.12
C GLY A 141 10.73 15.39 -15.30
N LYS A 142 11.20 15.79 -16.47
CA LYS A 142 11.50 17.19 -16.79
C LYS A 142 10.32 18.14 -16.59
N ASP A 143 9.09 17.67 -16.88
CA ASP A 143 7.88 18.49 -16.82
C ASP A 143 7.47 18.83 -15.37
N GLY A 144 7.94 18.05 -14.38
CA GLY A 144 7.66 18.27 -12.96
C GLY A 144 8.55 19.32 -12.27
N VAL A 145 9.68 19.69 -12.88
CA VAL A 145 10.73 20.50 -12.23
C VAL A 145 10.23 21.87 -11.76
N ALA A 146 9.50 22.60 -12.60
CA ALA A 146 8.99 23.93 -12.25
C ALA A 146 8.01 23.89 -11.08
N LYS A 147 7.13 22.87 -11.06
CA LYS A 147 6.20 22.64 -9.96
C LYS A 147 6.94 22.27 -8.67
N PHE A 148 7.96 21.42 -8.77
CA PHE A 148 8.78 21.04 -7.63
C PHE A 148 9.46 22.24 -6.98
N GLU A 149 10.08 23.13 -7.76
CA GLU A 149 10.68 24.37 -7.22
C GLU A 149 9.65 25.23 -6.46
N GLN A 150 8.47 25.43 -7.04
CA GLN A 150 7.40 26.19 -6.41
C GLN A 150 6.92 25.53 -5.10
N ASP A 151 6.78 24.21 -5.11
CA ASP A 151 6.38 23.45 -3.94
C ASP A 151 7.45 23.46 -2.84
N TYR A 152 8.73 23.47 -3.22
CA TYR A 152 9.86 23.59 -2.28
C TYR A 152 9.87 24.96 -1.61
N GLU A 153 9.73 26.06 -2.37
CA GLU A 153 9.65 27.41 -1.81
C GLU A 153 8.50 27.52 -0.80
N ARG A 154 7.33 26.97 -1.15
CA ARG A 154 6.16 26.90 -0.25
C ARG A 154 6.46 26.07 1.00
N PHE A 155 7.11 24.92 0.85
CA PHE A 155 7.54 24.10 1.98
C PHE A 155 8.40 24.90 2.97
N LEU A 156 9.39 25.65 2.48
CA LEU A 156 10.26 26.47 3.32
C LEU A 156 9.48 27.56 4.07
N ASP A 157 8.56 28.25 3.39
CA ASP A 157 7.70 29.26 4.02
C ASP A 157 6.77 28.64 5.08
N ASP A 158 6.12 27.52 4.76
CA ASP A 158 5.17 26.84 5.64
C ASP A 158 5.88 26.27 6.88
N TYR A 159 7.03 25.62 6.71
CA TYR A 159 7.83 25.11 7.83
C TYR A 159 8.41 26.25 8.67
N SER A 160 8.90 27.32 8.05
CA SER A 160 9.38 28.49 8.78
C SER A 160 8.28 29.15 9.61
N ARG A 161 7.04 29.18 9.11
CA ARG A 161 5.88 29.73 9.82
C ARG A 161 5.44 28.82 10.95
N LYS A 162 5.34 27.51 10.70
CA LYS A 162 4.82 26.53 11.65
C LYS A 162 5.80 26.18 12.77
N TYR A 163 7.09 26.12 12.47
CA TYR A 163 8.12 25.61 13.38
C TYR A 163 9.08 26.70 13.83
N GLN A 164 8.54 27.76 14.44
CA GLN A 164 9.34 28.83 15.05
C GLN A 164 10.18 28.31 16.22
N ARG A 165 11.39 28.86 16.38
CA ARG A 165 12.38 28.40 17.37
C ARG A 165 12.02 28.79 18.81
N ASP A 166 11.36 29.93 18.98
CA ASP A 166 11.00 30.49 20.28
C ASP A 166 9.68 31.31 20.23
N SER A 167 9.18 31.73 21.39
CA SER A 167 7.93 32.51 21.51
C SER A 167 8.00 33.90 20.87
N SER A 168 9.19 34.37 20.46
CA SER A 168 9.34 35.66 19.76
C SER A 168 9.16 35.54 18.25
N GLY A 169 8.96 34.32 17.74
CA GLY A 169 8.76 34.05 16.32
C GLY A 169 10.06 33.90 15.52
N SER A 170 11.20 33.67 16.19
CA SER A 170 12.49 33.40 15.54
C SER A 170 12.37 32.25 14.54
N LYS A 171 12.82 32.47 13.30
CA LYS A 171 12.71 31.48 12.22
C LYS A 171 13.83 30.41 12.29
N PRO A 172 13.54 29.16 11.89
CA PRO A 172 14.57 28.13 11.73
C PRO A 172 15.47 28.43 10.52
N ARG A 173 16.67 27.85 10.54
CA ARG A 173 17.61 27.81 9.41
C ARG A 173 17.35 26.56 8.57
N PHE A 174 17.51 26.66 7.26
CA PHE A 174 17.40 25.52 6.33
C PHE A 174 18.72 25.29 5.60
N VAL A 175 19.08 24.02 5.45
CA VAL A 175 20.16 23.54 4.59
C VAL A 175 19.55 22.53 3.63
N LEU A 176 19.73 22.76 2.33
CA LEU A 176 19.14 21.90 1.31
C LEU A 176 20.19 20.91 0.82
N VAL A 177 19.83 19.63 0.81
CA VAL A 177 20.66 18.55 0.27
C VAL A 177 19.97 18.05 -1.00
N SER A 178 20.71 17.98 -2.11
CA SER A 178 20.17 17.37 -3.33
C SER A 178 19.84 15.89 -3.10
N PRO A 179 19.00 15.26 -3.94
CA PRO A 179 18.91 13.80 -3.92
C PRO A 179 20.28 13.15 -4.20
N VAL A 180 20.46 11.92 -3.74
CA VAL A 180 21.59 11.07 -4.15
C VAL A 180 21.38 10.55 -5.57
N ALA A 181 22.46 10.15 -6.24
CA ALA A 181 22.38 9.47 -7.53
C ALA A 181 21.75 8.07 -7.40
N PHE A 182 21.30 7.52 -8.53
CA PHE A 182 20.91 6.13 -8.66
C PHE A 182 22.13 5.29 -9.03
N GLU A 183 22.46 4.28 -8.22
CA GLU A 183 23.55 3.33 -8.50
C GLU A 183 23.11 2.34 -9.59
N ALA A 184 23.89 2.23 -10.66
CA ALA A 184 23.53 1.37 -11.77
C ALA A 184 23.70 -0.11 -11.39
N PRO A 185 22.68 -0.96 -11.58
CA PRO A 185 22.82 -2.39 -11.40
C PRO A 185 23.70 -2.99 -12.51
N ASP A 186 24.33 -4.13 -12.22
CA ASP A 186 25.00 -4.96 -13.23
C ASP A 186 24.11 -6.15 -13.59
N PRO A 187 23.49 -6.16 -14.78
CA PRO A 187 22.63 -7.26 -15.21
C PRO A 187 23.38 -8.60 -15.37
N ALA A 188 24.71 -8.61 -15.42
CA ALA A 188 25.49 -9.84 -15.45
C ALA A 188 25.52 -10.57 -14.09
N LEU A 189 25.26 -9.87 -12.98
CA LEU A 189 25.34 -10.44 -11.63
C LEU A 189 24.04 -11.12 -11.17
N GLY A 190 22.88 -10.76 -11.73
CA GLY A 190 21.59 -11.29 -11.29
C GLY A 190 21.35 -11.06 -9.79
N ILE A 191 20.95 -12.12 -9.07
CA ILE A 191 20.87 -12.15 -7.60
C ILE A 191 22.24 -12.54 -7.01
N THR A 192 22.68 -11.87 -5.95
CA THR A 192 23.98 -12.14 -5.30
C THR A 192 23.80 -12.77 -3.91
N PRO A 193 24.87 -13.31 -3.28
CA PRO A 193 24.77 -13.86 -1.92
C PRO A 193 24.35 -12.83 -0.86
N THR A 194 24.62 -11.54 -1.10
CA THR A 194 24.42 -10.43 -0.16
C THR A 194 23.21 -9.56 -0.48
N LEU A 195 22.64 -9.65 -1.69
CA LEU A 195 21.45 -8.88 -2.10
C LEU A 195 20.37 -9.81 -2.67
N PRO A 196 19.13 -9.77 -2.13
CA PRO A 196 18.05 -10.65 -2.56
C PRO A 196 17.27 -10.13 -3.79
N VAL A 197 17.78 -9.11 -4.47
CA VAL A 197 17.20 -8.52 -5.68
C VAL A 197 18.00 -8.92 -6.92
N ASP A 198 17.32 -9.06 -8.04
CA ASP A 198 17.90 -9.46 -9.31
C ASP A 198 18.17 -8.23 -10.16
N GLN A 199 19.46 -7.93 -10.31
CA GLN A 199 19.96 -6.73 -10.97
C GLN A 199 19.53 -6.61 -12.44
N ARG A 200 19.11 -7.72 -13.09
CA ARG A 200 18.59 -7.72 -14.46
C ARG A 200 17.27 -6.99 -14.63
N PHE A 201 16.48 -6.91 -13.56
CA PHE A 201 15.10 -6.40 -13.60
C PHE A 201 14.94 -5.04 -12.92
N LEU A 202 16.04 -4.46 -12.43
CA LEU A 202 16.08 -3.11 -11.89
C LEU A 202 16.26 -2.06 -13.01
N PRO A 203 15.87 -0.80 -12.77
CA PRO A 203 16.18 0.28 -13.70
C PRO A 203 17.68 0.41 -13.95
N SER A 204 18.08 0.73 -15.19
CA SER A 204 19.50 0.86 -15.56
C SER A 204 20.25 1.99 -14.85
N GLY A 205 19.54 2.90 -14.17
CA GLY A 205 20.08 4.10 -13.57
C GLY A 205 20.27 5.25 -14.55
N LYS A 206 20.12 5.05 -15.87
CA LYS A 206 20.31 6.11 -16.85
C LYS A 206 19.21 7.17 -16.79
N ALA A 207 17.95 6.77 -17.02
CA ALA A 207 16.82 7.69 -17.03
C ALA A 207 16.60 8.28 -15.63
N GLU A 208 16.85 7.47 -14.60
CA GLU A 208 16.77 7.86 -13.20
C GLU A 208 17.77 8.97 -12.89
N ASN A 209 19.06 8.80 -13.24
CA ASN A 209 20.07 9.83 -13.04
C ASN A 209 19.86 11.08 -13.91
N ASP A 210 19.37 10.92 -15.15
CA ASP A 210 19.02 12.05 -16.01
C ASP A 210 17.95 12.94 -15.34
N ASN A 211 16.93 12.33 -14.72
CA ASN A 211 15.92 13.05 -13.96
C ASN A 211 16.46 13.60 -12.63
N LEU A 212 17.14 12.79 -11.82
CA LEU A 212 17.68 13.20 -10.52
C LEU A 212 18.63 14.41 -10.65
N LYS A 213 19.40 14.49 -11.73
CA LYS A 213 20.23 15.65 -12.05
C LYS A 213 19.42 16.94 -12.21
N LEU A 214 18.25 16.88 -12.86
CA LEU A 214 17.36 18.03 -13.01
C LEU A 214 16.83 18.50 -11.66
N TYR A 215 16.46 17.56 -10.79
CA TYR A 215 15.92 17.87 -9.47
C TYR A 215 17.00 18.34 -8.50
N ALA A 216 18.23 17.81 -8.58
CA ALA A 216 19.39 18.35 -7.87
C ALA A 216 19.67 19.81 -8.26
N ALA A 217 19.61 20.13 -9.55
CA ALA A 217 19.75 21.51 -10.04
C ALA A 217 18.61 22.42 -9.55
N ALA A 218 17.38 21.91 -9.48
CA ALA A 218 16.23 22.63 -8.96
C ALA A 218 16.36 22.94 -7.45
N VAL A 219 16.82 21.97 -6.64
CA VAL A 219 17.13 22.19 -5.22
C VAL A 219 18.20 23.27 -5.07
N LYS A 220 19.26 23.24 -5.90
CA LYS A 220 20.28 24.28 -5.92
C LYS A 220 19.71 25.65 -6.26
N ALA A 221 18.85 25.74 -7.28
CA ALA A 221 18.23 27.00 -7.69
C ALA A 221 17.38 27.61 -6.57
N VAL A 222 16.60 26.80 -5.86
CA VAL A 222 15.85 27.24 -4.66
C VAL A 222 16.81 27.72 -3.57
N ALA A 223 17.88 26.98 -3.29
CA ALA A 223 18.88 27.38 -2.30
C ALA A 223 19.54 28.72 -2.65
N ASP A 224 19.94 28.91 -3.91
CA ASP A 224 20.57 30.14 -4.41
C ASP A 224 19.61 31.34 -4.27
N ARG A 225 18.33 31.19 -4.67
CA ARG A 225 17.30 32.24 -4.54
C ARG A 225 17.08 32.64 -3.08
N ARG A 226 17.11 31.66 -2.17
CA ARG A 226 16.85 31.85 -0.74
C ARG A 226 18.13 32.13 0.06
N LYS A 227 19.29 32.13 -0.60
CA LYS A 227 20.63 32.28 0.00
C LYS A 227 20.84 31.28 1.15
N LEU A 228 20.50 30.02 0.89
CA LEU A 228 20.63 28.90 1.82
C LEU A 228 21.87 28.07 1.48
N ALA A 229 22.45 27.43 2.50
CA ALA A 229 23.48 26.41 2.31
C ALA A 229 22.91 25.25 1.49
N PHE A 230 23.69 24.81 0.50
CA PHE A 230 23.35 23.71 -0.40
C PHE A 230 24.48 22.69 -0.43
N VAL A 231 24.12 21.41 -0.28
CA VAL A 231 25.04 20.28 -0.46
C VAL A 231 24.61 19.49 -1.68
N ASP A 232 25.48 19.42 -2.68
CA ASP A 232 25.30 18.57 -3.86
C ASP A 232 25.71 17.13 -3.53
N ALA A 233 24.76 16.33 -3.04
CA ALA A 233 24.97 14.91 -2.83
C ALA A 233 24.94 14.12 -4.15
N PHE A 234 24.25 14.63 -5.18
CA PHE A 234 24.04 13.93 -6.45
C PHE A 234 25.36 13.73 -7.19
N ALA A 235 26.11 14.82 -7.42
CA ALA A 235 27.32 14.75 -8.25
C ALA A 235 28.40 13.86 -7.62
N ASP A 236 28.59 13.96 -6.31
CA ASP A 236 29.60 13.19 -5.57
C ASP A 236 29.21 11.70 -5.46
N THR A 237 27.93 11.39 -5.20
CA THR A 237 27.45 9.99 -5.19
C THR A 237 27.48 9.37 -6.58
N LEU A 238 27.13 10.12 -7.63
CA LEU A 238 27.23 9.63 -9.01
C LEU A 238 28.66 9.21 -9.37
N ALA A 239 29.64 10.04 -9.02
CA ALA A 239 31.05 9.73 -9.26
C ALA A 239 31.50 8.48 -8.49
N MET A 240 31.05 8.32 -7.24
CA MET A 240 31.35 7.13 -6.43
C MET A 240 30.71 5.87 -7.01
N PHE A 241 29.43 5.94 -7.37
CA PHE A 241 28.65 4.79 -7.87
C PHE A 241 29.14 4.33 -9.25
N GLN A 242 29.78 5.21 -10.02
CA GLN A 242 30.37 4.86 -11.32
C GLN A 242 31.79 4.30 -11.22
N ALA A 243 32.40 4.29 -10.03
CA ALA A 243 33.76 3.81 -9.84
C ALA A 243 33.87 2.29 -10.08
N GLN A 244 32.82 1.53 -9.75
CA GLN A 244 32.73 0.09 -9.97
C GLN A 244 31.32 -0.30 -10.41
N PRO A 245 31.16 -1.30 -11.31
CA PRO A 245 29.85 -1.75 -11.74
C PRO A 245 29.12 -2.55 -10.64
N GLY A 246 27.78 -2.51 -10.69
CA GLY A 246 26.91 -3.26 -9.79
C GLY A 246 26.67 -2.57 -8.45
N LEU A 247 25.69 -3.09 -7.71
CA LEU A 247 25.23 -2.48 -6.46
C LEU A 247 26.23 -2.70 -5.31
N GLN A 248 27.04 -1.69 -4.98
CA GLN A 248 27.99 -1.69 -3.86
C GLN A 248 27.50 -0.83 -2.69
N PHE A 249 26.80 0.27 -2.97
CA PHE A 249 26.41 1.27 -1.97
C PHE A 249 24.90 1.32 -1.72
N THR A 250 24.13 0.65 -2.55
CA THR A 250 22.69 0.56 -2.44
C THR A 250 22.23 -0.89 -2.46
N ILE A 251 21.02 -1.13 -1.98
CA ILE A 251 20.41 -2.46 -2.06
C ILE A 251 19.62 -2.69 -3.36
N ASN A 252 19.29 -1.62 -4.09
CA ASN A 252 18.38 -1.65 -5.24
C ASN A 252 18.55 -0.47 -6.22
N GLY A 253 19.68 0.23 -6.14
CA GLY A 253 19.97 1.42 -6.93
C GLY A 253 19.64 2.74 -6.25
N CYS A 254 18.71 2.80 -5.29
CA CYS A 254 18.33 4.07 -4.64
C CYS A 254 18.34 4.07 -3.10
N HIS A 255 18.22 2.92 -2.45
CA HIS A 255 18.24 2.83 -0.99
C HIS A 255 19.65 2.46 -0.51
N LEU A 256 20.31 3.37 0.21
CA LEU A 256 21.69 3.18 0.68
C LEU A 256 21.81 1.98 1.64
N ASN A 257 22.81 1.13 1.46
CA ASN A 257 23.25 0.17 2.48
C ASN A 257 24.18 0.87 3.51
N GLU A 258 24.81 0.12 4.42
CA GLU A 258 25.68 0.73 5.44
C GLU A 258 26.89 1.44 4.82
N ASP A 259 27.49 0.88 3.77
CA ASP A 259 28.63 1.49 3.06
C ASP A 259 28.22 2.78 2.35
N GLY A 260 27.04 2.79 1.71
CA GLY A 260 26.47 3.97 1.08
C GLY A 260 26.12 5.07 2.09
N ASP A 261 25.56 4.69 3.25
CA ASP A 261 25.32 5.63 4.36
C ASP A 261 26.62 6.19 4.92
N LEU A 262 27.65 5.37 5.11
CA LEU A 262 28.95 5.80 5.61
C LEU A 262 29.60 6.79 4.63
N PHE A 263 29.55 6.51 3.33
CA PHE A 263 30.03 7.42 2.29
C PHE A 263 29.27 8.75 2.31
N LEU A 264 27.93 8.70 2.30
CA LEU A 264 27.10 9.90 2.33
C LEU A 264 27.35 10.69 3.63
N ALA A 265 27.50 10.03 4.76
CA ALA A 265 27.82 10.67 6.04
C ALA A 265 29.14 11.45 5.99
N ALA A 266 30.20 10.84 5.46
CA ALA A 266 31.49 11.49 5.28
C ALA A 266 31.43 12.69 4.32
N LEU A 267 30.70 12.54 3.21
CA LEU A 267 30.45 13.59 2.23
C LEU A 267 29.70 14.76 2.86
N LEU A 268 28.55 14.49 3.50
CA LEU A 268 27.74 15.50 4.17
C LEU A 268 28.57 16.23 5.22
N TYR A 269 29.31 15.48 6.04
CA TYR A 269 30.20 16.06 7.04
C TYR A 269 31.21 17.03 6.41
N GLY A 270 31.94 16.59 5.38
CA GLY A 270 32.98 17.39 4.74
C GLY A 270 32.44 18.64 4.06
N LYS A 271 31.30 18.54 3.38
CA LYS A 271 30.65 19.67 2.70
C LYS A 271 30.01 20.65 3.68
N LEU A 272 29.39 20.13 4.74
CA LEU A 272 28.74 20.96 5.75
C LEU A 272 29.75 21.71 6.61
N PHE A 273 30.84 21.08 7.07
CA PHE A 273 31.69 21.63 8.12
C PHE A 273 33.15 21.88 7.70
N GLY A 274 33.56 21.41 6.51
CA GLY A 274 34.93 21.50 6.01
C GLY A 274 35.90 20.57 6.75
N GLY A 275 36.97 20.13 6.06
CA GLY A 275 37.96 19.21 6.62
C GLY A 275 37.49 17.73 6.65
N PRO A 276 38.40 16.80 7.00
CA PRO A 276 38.12 15.37 6.96
C PRO A 276 37.17 14.93 8.10
N PRO A 277 36.33 13.89 7.90
CA PRO A 277 35.50 13.31 8.95
C PRO A 277 36.36 12.70 10.07
N PRO A 278 35.94 12.80 11.34
CA PRO A 278 36.65 12.18 12.45
C PRO A 278 36.42 10.67 12.43
N ALA A 279 37.37 9.92 12.98
CA ALA A 279 37.13 8.51 13.28
C ALA A 279 35.99 8.38 14.31
N ILE A 280 34.99 7.56 13.97
CA ILE A 280 33.86 7.25 14.84
C ILE A 280 34.15 6.00 15.65
N ASP A 281 33.84 6.06 16.94
CA ASP A 281 33.92 4.93 17.86
C ASP A 281 32.63 4.10 17.79
N ALA A 282 32.74 2.77 17.85
CA ALA A 282 31.61 1.86 17.74
C ALA A 282 30.57 2.06 18.86
N ARG A 283 31.01 2.39 20.09
CA ARG A 283 30.12 2.66 21.22
C ARG A 283 29.37 3.98 21.02
N LEU A 284 30.02 5.02 20.51
CA LEU A 284 29.35 6.28 20.15
C LEU A 284 28.27 6.05 19.09
N ARG A 285 28.59 5.30 18.02
CA ARG A 285 27.63 4.98 16.97
C ARG A 285 26.46 4.15 17.49
N ALA A 286 26.72 3.13 18.32
CA ALA A 286 25.67 2.32 18.94
C ALA A 286 24.73 3.16 19.84
N ALA A 287 25.27 4.13 20.58
CA ALA A 287 24.47 5.05 21.40
C ALA A 287 23.58 5.98 20.55
N VAL A 288 24.07 6.42 19.38
CA VAL A 288 23.28 7.17 18.39
C VAL A 288 22.14 6.31 17.85
N VAL A 289 22.41 5.08 17.42
CA VAL A 289 21.39 4.16 16.90
C VAL A 289 20.34 3.83 17.98
N ASP A 290 20.76 3.64 19.23
CA ASP A 290 19.85 3.47 20.36
C ASP A 290 18.91 4.67 20.57
N LYS A 291 19.44 5.88 20.43
CA LYS A 291 18.65 7.10 20.46
C LYS A 291 17.68 7.20 19.29
N SER A 292 18.11 6.84 18.08
CA SER A 292 17.25 6.81 16.89
C SER A 292 16.07 5.86 17.07
N PHE A 293 16.28 4.68 17.68
CA PHE A 293 15.18 3.75 18.01
C PHE A 293 14.15 4.40 18.93
N VAL A 294 14.58 5.03 20.03
CA VAL A 294 13.66 5.72 20.97
C VAL A 294 12.94 6.88 20.30
N HIS A 295 13.65 7.66 19.49
CA HIS A 295 13.03 8.76 18.75
C HIS A 295 12.01 8.27 17.73
N GLN A 296 12.26 7.16 17.03
CA GLN A 296 11.30 6.58 16.10
C GLN A 296 9.97 6.27 16.80
N GLN A 297 9.99 5.90 18.08
CA GLN A 297 8.76 5.71 18.84
C GLN A 297 8.00 7.02 19.08
N ASP A 298 8.63 8.20 19.09
CA ASP A 298 7.93 9.49 19.25
C ASP A 298 7.18 9.91 17.97
N TYR A 299 7.73 9.61 16.78
CA TYR A 299 7.14 10.09 15.53
C TYR A 299 6.55 8.98 14.65
N ARG A 300 6.91 7.71 14.83
CA ARG A 300 6.43 6.58 13.99
C ARG A 300 6.45 5.27 14.77
N MET A 301 5.79 5.24 15.93
CA MET A 301 5.65 4.00 16.70
C MET A 301 4.69 3.00 16.04
N LEU A 302 4.83 1.74 16.45
CA LEU A 302 3.78 0.74 16.24
C LEU A 302 2.50 1.13 16.99
N ASN A 303 1.34 0.76 16.43
CA ASN A 303 0.03 1.18 16.92
C ASN A 303 -0.14 2.71 16.99
N GLY A 304 0.62 3.47 16.18
CA GLY A 304 0.64 4.92 16.22
C GLY A 304 -0.75 5.56 16.18
N TRP A 305 -1.72 5.01 15.44
CA TRP A 305 -3.05 5.63 15.35
C TRP A 305 -3.83 5.63 16.69
N TYR A 306 -3.67 4.59 17.50
CA TYR A 306 -4.17 4.55 18.88
C TYR A 306 -3.46 5.60 19.74
N VAL A 307 -2.16 5.76 19.51
CA VAL A 307 -1.34 6.64 20.32
C VAL A 307 -1.47 8.10 19.88
N TYR A 308 -1.76 8.46 18.63
CA TYR A 308 -2.00 9.84 18.18
C TYR A 308 -3.43 10.34 18.46
N GLY A 309 -4.38 9.43 18.72
CA GLY A 309 -5.70 9.78 19.26
C GLY A 309 -6.88 9.56 18.32
N GLY A 310 -6.69 8.97 17.14
CA GLY A 310 -7.77 8.76 16.18
C GLY A 310 -8.62 7.52 16.45
N ARG A 311 -8.09 6.53 17.20
CA ARG A 311 -8.81 5.28 17.54
C ARG A 311 -8.92 5.02 19.04
N ARG A 312 -8.66 6.01 19.89
CA ARG A 312 -8.80 5.90 21.35
C ARG A 312 -10.26 5.83 21.74
N THR A 313 -10.65 4.79 22.46
CA THR A 313 -12.02 4.63 22.95
C THR A 313 -12.17 5.19 24.36
N TYR A 314 -11.47 4.61 25.34
CA TYR A 314 -11.61 4.96 26.76
C TYR A 314 -10.30 5.13 27.53
N ASP A 315 -9.16 4.70 26.97
CA ASP A 315 -7.83 4.92 27.58
C ASP A 315 -7.23 6.23 27.05
N THR A 316 -7.33 7.29 27.85
CA THR A 316 -6.84 8.62 27.52
C THR A 316 -5.62 9.04 28.33
N GLU A 317 -5.26 8.30 29.38
CA GLU A 317 -4.20 8.67 30.34
C GLU A 317 -2.84 8.01 30.03
N THR A 318 -2.84 6.77 29.55
CA THR A 318 -1.63 5.98 29.34
C THR A 318 -0.66 6.65 28.36
N PHE A 319 -1.15 6.88 27.15
CA PHE A 319 -0.31 7.26 26.02
C PHE A 319 0.26 8.69 26.09
N PRO A 320 -0.44 9.74 26.59
CA PRO A 320 0.20 11.04 26.79
C PRO A 320 1.41 10.99 27.72
N LYS A 321 1.39 10.16 28.77
CA LYS A 321 2.54 9.96 29.66
C LYS A 321 3.66 9.20 28.97
N GLU A 322 3.33 8.21 28.13
CA GLU A 322 4.32 7.51 27.31
C GLU A 322 5.07 8.45 26.35
N TYR A 323 4.37 9.38 25.68
CA TYR A 323 5.01 10.42 24.85
C TYR A 323 6.02 11.26 25.64
N ALA A 324 5.60 11.76 26.80
CA ALA A 324 6.46 12.55 27.66
C ALA A 324 7.70 11.75 28.08
N LYS A 325 7.50 10.48 28.47
CA LYS A 325 8.58 9.55 28.83
C LYS A 325 9.53 9.29 27.67
N LEU A 326 9.03 8.98 26.48
CA LEU A 326 9.85 8.73 25.27
C LEU A 326 10.78 9.90 24.96
N ARG A 327 10.28 11.14 25.07
CA ARG A 327 11.09 12.34 24.84
C ARG A 327 12.13 12.56 25.94
N ALA A 328 11.77 12.27 27.19
CA ALA A 328 12.73 12.28 28.30
C ALA A 328 13.83 11.22 28.12
N MET A 329 13.46 10.00 27.72
CA MET A 329 14.39 8.91 27.37
C MET A 329 15.35 9.32 26.25
N ALA A 330 14.85 9.99 25.21
CA ALA A 330 15.68 10.50 24.13
C ALA A 330 16.66 11.59 24.64
N ALA A 331 16.24 12.44 25.58
CA ALA A 331 17.10 13.46 26.20
C ALA A 331 18.18 12.87 27.12
N VAL A 332 17.91 11.73 27.79
CA VAL A 332 18.96 10.99 28.52
C VAL A 332 20.01 10.47 27.55
N ARG A 333 19.57 9.92 26.42
CA ARG A 333 20.46 9.41 25.37
C ARG A 333 21.28 10.51 24.69
N ASP A 334 20.72 11.71 24.49
CA ASP A 334 21.51 12.86 24.05
C ASP A 334 22.70 13.13 25.00
N ARG A 335 22.47 13.17 26.32
CA ARG A 335 23.53 13.37 27.32
C ARG A 335 24.57 12.24 27.28
N TYR A 336 24.10 11.00 27.19
CA TYR A 336 24.97 9.83 27.11
C TYR A 336 25.89 9.90 25.87
N VAL A 337 25.34 10.28 24.72
CA VAL A 337 26.09 10.53 23.48
C VAL A 337 27.10 11.66 23.66
N TRP A 338 26.72 12.79 24.28
CA TRP A 338 27.64 13.90 24.54
C TRP A 338 28.80 13.50 25.45
N ASP A 339 28.53 12.75 26.50
CA ASP A 339 29.54 12.31 27.46
C ASP A 339 30.53 11.34 26.80
N ILE A 340 30.06 10.39 25.96
CA ILE A 340 30.94 9.53 25.14
C ILE A 340 31.78 10.39 24.19
N ALA A 341 31.14 11.31 23.45
CA ALA A 341 31.83 12.13 22.47
C ALA A 341 32.93 13.01 23.11
N ALA A 342 32.67 13.51 24.32
CA ALA A 342 33.61 14.28 25.13
C ALA A 342 34.67 13.41 25.85
N GLY A 343 34.65 12.09 25.67
CA GLY A 343 35.61 11.16 26.29
C GLY A 343 35.41 10.97 27.80
N LYS A 344 34.22 11.28 28.33
CA LYS A 344 33.90 11.05 29.75
C LYS A 344 33.56 9.60 30.00
N ALA A 345 33.79 9.14 31.23
CA ALA A 345 33.35 7.84 31.68
C ALA A 345 31.81 7.80 31.76
N VAL A 346 31.22 6.79 31.12
CA VAL A 346 29.78 6.55 31.10
C VAL A 346 29.47 5.11 31.53
N SER A 347 28.31 4.90 32.15
CA SER A 347 27.80 3.59 32.56
C SER A 347 27.67 2.62 31.38
N ALA A 348 27.62 1.32 31.65
CA ALA A 348 27.46 0.30 30.60
C ALA A 348 26.15 0.45 29.82
N GLY A 349 25.08 0.88 30.49
CA GLY A 349 23.78 1.16 29.88
C GLY A 349 23.24 2.54 30.25
N VAL A 350 22.15 2.93 29.60
CA VAL A 350 21.43 4.19 29.82
C VAL A 350 20.47 4.04 31.01
N ASP A 351 20.40 5.05 31.88
CA ASP A 351 19.49 5.06 33.05
C ASP A 351 18.21 5.85 32.74
N ASP A 352 17.12 5.12 32.48
CA ASP A 352 15.80 5.68 32.21
C ASP A 352 14.93 5.82 33.48
N SER A 353 15.45 5.54 34.69
CA SER A 353 14.67 5.53 35.94
C SER A 353 14.03 6.88 36.29
N LYS A 354 14.59 7.98 35.78
CA LYS A 354 14.11 9.36 36.01
C LYS A 354 13.38 9.98 34.81
N THR A 355 12.88 9.16 33.88
CA THR A 355 12.20 9.62 32.66
C THR A 355 10.68 9.77 32.80
N GLY A 356 10.15 9.55 34.00
CA GLY A 356 8.74 9.69 34.33
C GLY A 356 8.02 8.35 34.52
N GLU A 357 6.96 8.39 35.31
CA GLU A 357 6.15 7.22 35.63
C GLU A 357 5.06 7.00 34.57
N LEU A 358 4.84 5.72 34.23
CA LEU A 358 3.75 5.32 33.34
C LEU A 358 2.49 5.02 34.15
N PHE A 359 1.33 5.32 33.56
CA PHE A 359 0.05 4.93 34.13
C PHE A 359 -0.26 3.48 33.75
N THR A 360 -0.68 2.69 34.74
CA THR A 360 -1.24 1.36 34.51
C THR A 360 -2.76 1.47 34.58
N PRO A 361 -3.48 1.33 33.46
CA PRO A 361 -4.92 1.47 33.45
C PRO A 361 -5.58 0.32 34.24
N PRO A 362 -6.71 0.58 34.92
CA PRO A 362 -7.47 -0.48 35.55
C PRO A 362 -7.98 -1.46 34.48
N THR A 363 -7.90 -2.76 34.79
CA THR A 363 -8.43 -3.78 33.89
C THR A 363 -9.94 -3.64 33.75
N ARG A 364 -10.42 -3.69 32.51
CA ARG A 364 -11.86 -3.78 32.19
C ARG A 364 -12.28 -5.22 31.92
N PHE A 365 -11.32 -6.14 31.91
CA PHE A 365 -11.58 -7.55 31.77
C PHE A 365 -12.25 -8.07 33.06
N GLY A 366 -13.32 -8.84 32.90
CA GLY A 366 -14.13 -9.39 33.98
C GLY A 366 -15.29 -8.52 34.44
N GLN A 367 -15.52 -7.35 33.82
CA GLN A 367 -16.63 -6.48 34.21
C GLN A 367 -18.01 -7.17 34.02
N PRO A 368 -18.92 -7.10 35.03
CA PRO A 368 -20.25 -7.70 34.96
C PRO A 368 -21.01 -7.27 33.69
N GLY A 369 -21.50 -8.25 32.91
CA GLY A 369 -22.23 -8.03 31.66
C GLY A 369 -21.44 -8.32 30.37
N GLN A 370 -20.11 -8.51 30.44
CA GLN A 370 -19.31 -8.95 29.29
C GLN A 370 -19.31 -10.49 29.18
N LYS A 371 -20.23 -11.07 28.38
CA LYS A 371 -20.39 -12.53 28.23
C LYS A 371 -19.16 -13.30 27.72
N TYR A 372 -18.19 -12.62 27.15
CA TYR A 372 -16.96 -13.18 26.58
C TYR A 372 -15.72 -12.94 27.46
N SER A 373 -15.88 -12.30 28.61
CA SER A 373 -14.81 -11.93 29.54
C SER A 373 -14.92 -12.73 30.83
N GLU A 374 -13.78 -13.03 31.46
CA GLU A 374 -13.69 -13.74 32.74
C GLU A 374 -13.00 -12.86 33.78
N ASN A 375 -13.15 -13.19 35.06
CA ASN A 375 -12.46 -12.45 36.11
C ASN A 375 -10.94 -12.63 35.94
N PRO A 376 -10.14 -11.55 35.87
CA PRO A 376 -8.69 -11.65 35.66
C PRO A 376 -7.97 -12.54 36.69
N GLY A 377 -8.39 -12.48 37.96
CA GLY A 377 -7.84 -13.28 39.05
C GLY A 377 -8.23 -14.77 39.02
N GLU A 378 -9.12 -15.17 38.11
CA GLU A 378 -9.62 -16.54 37.94
C GLU A 378 -9.27 -17.11 36.56
N LEU A 379 -8.43 -16.42 35.78
CA LEU A 379 -7.97 -16.85 34.46
C LEU A 379 -7.32 -18.23 34.54
N LYS A 380 -7.91 -19.20 33.82
CA LYS A 380 -7.42 -20.58 33.81
C LYS A 380 -7.19 -21.02 32.36
N TYR A 381 -5.92 -20.99 31.97
CA TYR A 381 -5.48 -21.54 30.69
C TYR A 381 -5.33 -23.05 30.82
N GLN A 382 -5.92 -23.81 29.90
CA GLN A 382 -5.71 -25.26 29.89
C GLN A 382 -4.27 -25.59 29.51
N THR A 383 -3.72 -26.67 30.05
CA THR A 383 -2.48 -27.26 29.51
C THR A 383 -2.73 -27.86 28.12
N PRO A 384 -1.69 -28.14 27.31
CA PRO A 384 -1.85 -28.83 26.04
C PRO A 384 -2.64 -30.14 26.15
N GLU A 385 -2.38 -30.94 27.19
CA GLU A 385 -3.07 -32.22 27.42
C GLU A 385 -4.53 -32.02 27.84
N GLU A 386 -4.82 -31.02 28.68
CA GLU A 386 -6.18 -30.68 29.06
C GLU A 386 -7.00 -30.19 27.87
N PHE A 387 -6.40 -29.39 26.99
CA PHE A 387 -7.02 -28.96 25.75
C PHE A 387 -7.34 -30.15 24.84
N VAL A 388 -6.37 -31.03 24.57
CA VAL A 388 -6.59 -32.23 23.74
C VAL A 388 -7.73 -33.10 24.29
N ARG A 389 -7.85 -33.23 25.61
CA ARG A 389 -8.91 -34.03 26.24
C ARG A 389 -10.30 -33.38 26.15
N THR A 390 -10.37 -32.05 26.16
CA THR A 390 -11.65 -31.32 26.28
C THR A 390 -12.14 -30.71 24.98
N ALA A 391 -11.28 -30.55 23.98
CA ALA A 391 -11.64 -30.08 22.65
C ALA A 391 -12.57 -31.08 21.93
N ALA A 392 -13.59 -30.56 21.27
CA ALA A 392 -14.36 -31.33 20.30
C ALA A 392 -13.60 -31.35 18.97
N VAL A 393 -13.43 -32.55 18.40
CA VAL A 393 -12.70 -32.78 17.15
C VAL A 393 -13.62 -33.48 16.17
N ALA A 394 -13.48 -33.19 14.87
CA ALA A 394 -14.25 -33.88 13.84
C ALA A 394 -14.10 -35.41 13.93
N PRO A 395 -15.16 -36.20 13.64
CA PRO A 395 -15.07 -37.66 13.61
C PRO A 395 -13.91 -38.13 12.73
N GLY A 396 -13.20 -39.18 13.19
CA GLY A 396 -12.07 -39.71 12.43
C GLY A 396 -10.78 -38.88 12.53
N MET A 397 -10.70 -37.86 13.38
CA MET A 397 -9.49 -37.04 13.59
C MET A 397 -9.07 -36.95 15.06
N ARG A 398 -7.79 -36.61 15.30
CA ARG A 398 -7.22 -36.39 16.65
C ARG A 398 -6.19 -35.27 16.65
N ILE A 399 -6.11 -34.55 17.76
CA ILE A 399 -5.11 -33.50 18.01
C ILE A 399 -3.88 -34.12 18.70
N ILE A 400 -2.69 -33.68 18.31
CA ILE A 400 -1.40 -34.09 18.88
C ILE A 400 -0.62 -32.82 19.28
N PRO A 401 -0.26 -32.63 20.57
CA PRO A 401 0.64 -31.56 20.98
C PRO A 401 2.04 -31.77 20.37
N PHE A 402 2.67 -30.68 19.92
CA PHE A 402 4.02 -30.74 19.36
C PHE A 402 5.04 -29.95 20.21
N ALA A 403 4.72 -28.70 20.55
CA ALA A 403 5.59 -27.81 21.31
C ALA A 403 4.75 -26.82 22.13
N ASP A 404 5.27 -26.39 23.28
CA ASP A 404 4.63 -25.39 24.13
C ASP A 404 5.64 -24.58 24.94
N GLU A 405 5.16 -23.46 25.49
CA GLU A 405 5.97 -22.48 26.22
C GLU A 405 6.69 -23.03 27.45
N THR A 406 6.22 -24.14 28.03
CA THR A 406 6.83 -24.70 29.25
C THR A 406 8.15 -25.37 28.97
N LYS A 407 8.33 -25.89 27.74
CA LYS A 407 9.60 -26.46 27.25
C LYS A 407 10.44 -25.42 26.51
N PHE A 408 9.80 -24.56 25.73
CA PHE A 408 10.47 -23.54 24.91
C PHE A 408 9.88 -22.14 25.22
N PRO A 409 10.41 -21.42 26.22
CA PRO A 409 9.89 -20.10 26.62
C PRO A 409 9.87 -19.05 25.49
N GLU A 410 10.71 -19.22 24.48
CA GLU A 410 10.75 -18.41 23.26
C GLU A 410 9.55 -18.60 22.34
N LEU A 411 8.79 -19.70 22.46
CA LEU A 411 7.52 -19.96 21.77
C LEU A 411 6.38 -19.19 22.43
N ALA A 412 6.53 -17.89 22.57
CA ALA A 412 5.51 -17.01 23.14
C ALA A 412 4.71 -16.34 22.02
N LYS A 413 3.38 -16.41 22.09
CA LYS A 413 2.47 -15.71 21.15
C LYS A 413 2.74 -16.06 19.68
N PRO A 414 2.60 -17.34 19.27
CA PRO A 414 2.77 -17.73 17.88
C PRO A 414 1.66 -17.13 17.00
N VAL A 415 2.03 -16.49 15.89
CA VAL A 415 1.08 -15.82 14.98
C VAL A 415 1.09 -16.38 13.56
N GLN A 416 2.24 -16.84 13.07
CA GLN A 416 2.37 -17.49 11.77
C GLN A 416 3.33 -18.68 11.84
N LEU A 417 3.02 -19.74 11.08
CA LEU A 417 3.81 -20.95 10.92
C LEU A 417 4.33 -21.05 9.48
N GLY A 418 5.46 -21.74 9.29
CA GLY A 418 5.98 -22.04 7.95
C GLY A 418 6.99 -23.17 7.99
N PHE A 419 7.25 -23.80 6.85
CA PHE A 419 8.24 -24.89 6.73
C PHE A 419 9.33 -24.54 5.74
N ASP A 420 10.59 -24.67 6.18
CA ASP A 420 11.74 -24.47 5.32
C ASP A 420 11.97 -25.68 4.39
N SER A 421 12.96 -25.59 3.49
CA SER A 421 13.27 -26.67 2.54
C SER A 421 13.78 -27.96 3.21
N LYS A 422 14.21 -27.90 4.48
CA LYS A 422 14.60 -29.07 5.29
C LYS A 422 13.39 -29.70 6.01
N GLY A 423 12.22 -29.07 5.94
CA GLY A 423 10.99 -29.53 6.59
C GLY A 423 10.91 -29.18 8.08
N ARG A 424 11.75 -28.24 8.55
CA ARG A 424 11.72 -27.77 9.94
C ARG A 424 10.58 -26.75 10.11
N LEU A 425 9.94 -26.76 11.28
CA LEU A 425 8.87 -25.80 11.58
C LEU A 425 9.47 -24.47 12.02
N TRP A 426 9.05 -23.39 11.36
CA TRP A 426 9.36 -22.02 11.73
C TRP A 426 8.13 -21.35 12.31
N VAL A 427 8.31 -20.56 13.36
CA VAL A 427 7.22 -19.86 14.04
C VAL A 427 7.60 -18.41 14.29
N SER A 428 6.69 -17.49 13.95
CA SER A 428 6.77 -16.09 14.35
C SER A 428 6.17 -15.89 15.74
N CYS A 429 6.96 -15.37 16.66
CA CYS A 429 6.62 -15.20 18.07
C CYS A 429 6.60 -13.71 18.44
N MET A 430 5.49 -13.25 19.04
CA MET A 430 5.22 -11.83 19.31
C MET A 430 4.97 -11.51 20.81
N PRO A 431 5.90 -11.79 21.74
CA PRO A 431 5.70 -11.48 23.16
C PRO A 431 5.48 -9.98 23.44
N ASN A 432 6.01 -9.06 22.63
CA ASN A 432 5.79 -7.61 22.81
C ASN A 432 4.42 -7.12 22.32
N TYR A 433 3.61 -8.01 21.75
CA TYR A 433 2.27 -7.66 21.31
C TYR A 433 1.41 -7.12 22.46
N PRO A 434 0.64 -6.03 22.24
CA PRO A 434 0.44 -5.35 20.97
C PRO A 434 1.40 -4.21 20.67
N LEU A 435 2.20 -3.78 21.64
CA LEU A 435 3.08 -2.62 21.52
C LEU A 435 4.16 -2.69 22.61
N TRP A 436 5.40 -2.38 22.27
CA TRP A 436 6.47 -2.17 23.25
C TRP A 436 6.17 -1.06 24.26
N LYS A 437 6.55 -1.24 25.52
CA LYS A 437 6.31 -0.28 26.60
C LYS A 437 7.57 0.56 26.89
N PRO A 438 7.49 1.91 26.87
CA PRO A 438 8.65 2.76 27.12
C PRO A 438 9.32 2.53 28.48
N GLY A 439 10.62 2.24 28.44
CA GLY A 439 11.46 1.95 29.61
C GLY A 439 11.64 0.47 29.91
N ASP A 440 10.93 -0.41 29.21
CA ASP A 440 11.25 -1.85 29.18
C ASP A 440 12.45 -2.09 28.24
N PRO A 441 13.14 -3.24 28.32
CA PRO A 441 14.15 -3.63 27.33
C PRO A 441 13.60 -3.53 25.90
N LYS A 442 14.49 -3.35 24.91
CA LYS A 442 14.08 -3.32 23.49
C LYS A 442 13.27 -4.57 23.12
N PRO A 443 12.35 -4.45 22.14
CA PRO A 443 11.61 -5.59 21.63
C PRO A 443 12.54 -6.76 21.32
N ASN A 444 12.09 -7.94 21.71
CA ASN A 444 12.79 -9.20 21.50
C ASN A 444 11.88 -10.22 20.82
N ASP A 445 10.96 -9.76 19.97
CA ASP A 445 10.13 -10.67 19.18
C ASP A 445 11.03 -11.39 18.16
N LYS A 446 10.61 -12.57 17.73
CA LYS A 446 11.56 -13.52 17.13
C LYS A 446 10.94 -14.49 16.14
N LEU A 447 11.81 -15.02 15.27
CA LEU A 447 11.58 -16.25 14.53
C LEU A 447 12.28 -17.40 15.24
N VAL A 448 11.57 -18.49 15.50
CA VAL A 448 12.11 -19.72 16.10
C VAL A 448 11.95 -20.91 15.16
N ILE A 449 12.91 -21.82 15.21
CA ILE A 449 12.93 -23.07 14.45
C ILE A 449 12.76 -24.21 15.43
N LEU A 450 11.69 -24.99 15.29
CA LEU A 450 11.36 -26.14 16.14
C LEU A 450 11.63 -27.43 15.37
N GLU A 451 12.32 -28.36 16.04
CA GLU A 451 12.75 -29.63 15.46
C GLU A 451 12.40 -30.81 16.39
N ASP A 452 11.99 -31.91 15.77
CA ASP A 452 11.85 -33.25 16.35
C ASP A 452 13.03 -34.08 15.85
N THR A 453 14.12 -34.10 16.63
CA THR A 453 15.40 -34.70 16.26
C THR A 453 15.46 -36.20 16.56
N ASP A 454 14.66 -36.67 17.52
CA ASP A 454 14.54 -38.10 17.86
C ASP A 454 13.36 -38.83 17.16
N LYS A 455 12.48 -38.07 16.49
CA LYS A 455 11.32 -38.54 15.72
C LYS A 455 10.22 -39.15 16.58
N ASP A 456 10.09 -38.74 17.82
CA ASP A 456 9.01 -39.19 18.73
C ASP A 456 7.66 -38.47 18.48
N GLY A 457 7.66 -37.46 17.60
CA GLY A 457 6.50 -36.64 17.29
C GLY A 457 6.38 -35.39 18.15
N LYS A 458 7.40 -34.99 18.90
CA LYS A 458 7.42 -33.77 19.71
C LYS A 458 8.69 -32.99 19.40
N ALA A 459 8.62 -31.67 19.56
CA ALA A 459 9.83 -30.87 19.46
C ALA A 459 10.74 -31.15 20.67
N ASP A 460 12.00 -31.49 20.41
CA ASP A 460 13.07 -31.62 21.42
C ASP A 460 14.12 -30.51 21.33
N LYS A 461 14.13 -29.77 20.21
CA LYS A 461 15.05 -28.66 19.98
C LYS A 461 14.33 -27.43 19.48
N SER A 462 14.79 -26.28 19.96
CA SER A 462 14.38 -24.96 19.48
C SER A 462 15.62 -24.11 19.23
N THR A 463 15.64 -23.43 18.09
CA THR A 463 16.71 -22.50 17.69
C THR A 463 16.09 -21.13 17.42
N VAL A 464 16.56 -20.11 18.12
CA VAL A 464 16.19 -18.72 17.83
C VAL A 464 16.98 -18.26 16.61
N PHE A 465 16.30 -18.06 15.48
CA PHE A 465 16.95 -17.64 14.23
C PHE A 465 17.31 -16.15 14.26
N TYR A 466 16.40 -15.31 14.75
CA TYR A 466 16.61 -13.87 14.91
C TYR A 466 15.62 -13.30 15.93
N ASP A 467 16.09 -12.48 16.87
CA ASP A 467 15.32 -11.99 18.03
C ASP A 467 15.32 -10.48 18.22
N GLN A 468 15.67 -9.71 17.19
CA GLN A 468 15.64 -8.25 17.23
C GLN A 468 14.43 -7.68 16.46
N LEU A 469 13.31 -8.41 16.43
CA LEU A 469 12.09 -8.00 15.72
C LEU A 469 11.12 -7.26 16.66
N HIS A 470 10.20 -6.50 16.06
CA HIS A 470 9.11 -5.83 16.75
C HIS A 470 7.77 -6.16 16.08
N CYS A 471 7.01 -7.05 16.72
CA CYS A 471 5.71 -7.54 16.28
C CYS A 471 5.71 -8.10 14.84
N PRO A 472 6.50 -9.14 14.54
CA PRO A 472 6.55 -9.76 13.22
C PRO A 472 5.25 -10.47 12.83
N THR A 473 4.37 -9.75 12.13
CA THR A 473 3.04 -10.25 11.74
C THR A 473 3.04 -11.27 10.61
N GLY A 474 4.18 -11.45 9.93
CA GLY A 474 4.38 -12.58 9.03
C GLY A 474 5.75 -12.65 8.36
N PHE A 475 6.04 -13.80 7.75
CA PHE A 475 7.28 -14.11 7.07
C PHE A 475 7.09 -15.12 5.91
N GLU A 476 8.05 -15.14 4.98
CA GLU A 476 8.14 -16.11 3.88
C GLU A 476 9.60 -16.34 3.46
N PHE A 477 9.93 -17.54 2.96
CA PHE A 477 11.31 -17.86 2.54
C PHE A 477 11.61 -17.33 1.14
N TRP A 478 12.80 -16.75 0.96
CA TRP A 478 13.25 -16.17 -0.30
C TRP A 478 14.77 -16.19 -0.42
N ASN A 479 15.28 -16.70 -1.53
CA ASN A 479 16.69 -16.68 -1.91
C ASN A 479 17.66 -17.21 -0.83
N GLY A 480 17.29 -18.34 -0.22
CA GLY A 480 18.05 -18.95 0.89
C GLY A 480 18.01 -18.17 2.21
N GLY A 481 17.18 -17.14 2.32
CA GLY A 481 16.88 -16.41 3.56
C GLY A 481 15.38 -16.33 3.83
N VAL A 482 15.00 -15.39 4.69
CA VAL A 482 13.61 -15.18 5.14
C VAL A 482 13.25 -13.70 5.01
N LEU A 483 12.16 -13.42 4.30
CA LEU A 483 11.49 -12.13 4.34
C LEU A 483 10.62 -12.08 5.58
N VAL A 484 10.71 -11.02 6.38
CA VAL A 484 9.91 -10.85 7.61
C VAL A 484 9.41 -9.41 7.75
N MET A 485 8.17 -9.26 8.18
CA MET A 485 7.61 -7.95 8.54
C MET A 485 8.23 -7.46 9.86
N ASP A 486 8.84 -6.29 9.85
CA ASP A 486 9.33 -5.57 11.03
C ASP A 486 8.97 -4.09 10.86
N GLN A 487 7.70 -3.77 11.07
CA GLN A 487 7.12 -2.47 10.68
C GLN A 487 7.96 -1.30 11.27
N PRO A 488 8.33 -0.30 10.46
CA PRO A 488 7.79 0.02 9.13
C PRO A 488 8.52 -0.63 7.95
N ARG A 489 9.20 -1.77 8.14
CA ARG A 489 10.06 -2.41 7.14
C ARG A 489 9.69 -3.86 6.85
N ILE A 490 10.18 -4.35 5.72
CA ILE A 490 10.40 -5.79 5.50
C ILE A 490 11.90 -6.02 5.50
N LEU A 491 12.35 -6.96 6.33
CA LEU A 491 13.74 -7.41 6.37
C LEU A 491 13.91 -8.64 5.50
N TRP A 492 15.09 -8.82 4.92
CA TRP A 492 15.59 -10.10 4.46
C TRP A 492 16.71 -10.55 5.39
N LEU A 493 16.49 -11.68 6.05
CA LEU A 493 17.37 -12.26 7.04
C LEU A 493 17.98 -13.53 6.48
N LYS A 494 19.29 -13.69 6.57
CA LYS A 494 19.98 -14.87 6.06
C LYS A 494 21.04 -15.35 7.03
N ASP A 495 21.15 -16.67 7.11
CA ASP A 495 22.23 -17.40 7.76
C ASP A 495 23.27 -17.75 6.68
N THR A 496 24.47 -17.17 6.79
CA THR A 496 25.54 -17.35 5.81
C THR A 496 26.61 -18.38 6.22
N ASP A 497 26.62 -18.83 7.48
CA ASP A 497 27.59 -19.80 8.00
C ASP A 497 26.99 -21.18 8.36
N GLY A 498 25.66 -21.29 8.37
CA GLY A 498 24.90 -22.51 8.58
C GLY A 498 24.61 -22.85 10.05
N ASP A 499 24.85 -21.93 11.00
CA ASP A 499 24.62 -22.16 12.43
C ASP A 499 23.13 -22.11 12.84
N GLY A 500 22.25 -21.74 11.92
CA GLY A 500 20.81 -21.59 12.14
C GLY A 500 20.40 -20.23 12.71
N LYS A 501 21.26 -19.20 12.60
CA LYS A 501 20.98 -17.82 13.00
C LYS A 501 21.25 -16.85 11.87
N ALA A 502 20.45 -15.79 11.80
CA ALA A 502 20.69 -14.74 10.82
C ALA A 502 21.92 -13.90 11.22
N ASP A 503 22.91 -13.85 10.35
CA ASP A 503 24.11 -13.01 10.45
C ASP A 503 24.13 -11.90 9.37
N LEU A 504 23.30 -12.03 8.33
CA LEU A 504 23.06 -11.00 7.34
C LEU A 504 21.63 -10.43 7.46
N VAL A 505 21.54 -9.12 7.62
CA VAL A 505 20.26 -8.37 7.74
C VAL A 505 20.19 -7.29 6.68
N VAL A 506 19.21 -7.39 5.79
CA VAL A 506 18.95 -6.39 4.75
C VAL A 506 17.58 -5.76 4.95
N HIS A 507 17.54 -4.45 5.18
CA HIS A 507 16.30 -3.66 5.23
C HIS A 507 15.76 -3.44 3.80
N LEU A 508 14.97 -4.40 3.32
CA LEU A 508 14.65 -4.57 1.90
C LEU A 508 13.58 -3.59 1.39
N PHE A 509 12.52 -3.38 2.17
CA PHE A 509 11.47 -2.39 1.88
C PHE A 509 11.29 -1.48 3.07
N ASP A 510 11.26 -0.17 2.82
CA ASP A 510 10.92 0.85 3.81
C ASP A 510 9.54 1.44 3.49
N GLY A 511 8.80 1.86 4.53
CA GLY A 511 7.60 2.68 4.35
C GLY A 511 6.26 2.01 4.69
N TRP A 512 6.28 0.78 5.20
CA TRP A 512 5.07 0.11 5.64
C TRP A 512 4.39 0.87 6.79
N ALA A 513 3.06 0.93 6.74
CA ALA A 513 2.23 1.49 7.79
C ALA A 513 2.55 0.84 9.14
N SER A 514 2.68 1.62 10.21
CA SER A 514 2.86 1.17 11.60
C SER A 514 1.65 1.53 12.48
N ASP A 515 0.57 1.98 11.84
CA ASP A 515 -0.60 2.60 12.47
C ASP A 515 -1.36 1.67 13.42
N ASP A 516 -1.48 0.39 13.05
CA ASP A 516 -2.23 -0.63 13.80
C ASP A 516 -1.66 -2.03 13.54
N THR A 517 -1.11 -2.67 14.58
CA THR A 517 -0.53 -4.02 14.48
C THR A 517 -1.60 -5.11 14.25
N HIS A 518 -2.89 -4.82 14.48
CA HIS A 518 -3.97 -5.74 14.13
C HIS A 518 -4.27 -5.80 12.64
N HIS A 519 -3.91 -4.77 11.87
CA HIS A 519 -4.37 -4.57 10.49
C HIS A 519 -3.30 -4.93 9.45
N ARG A 520 -2.38 -5.83 9.80
CA ARG A 520 -1.37 -6.38 8.89
C ARG A 520 -1.15 -7.85 9.20
N GLY A 521 -1.27 -8.70 8.19
CA GLY A 521 -1.11 -10.14 8.32
C GLY A 521 -1.27 -10.84 6.97
N GLY A 522 -1.42 -12.16 6.97
CA GLY A 522 -1.72 -12.97 5.77
C GLY A 522 -0.66 -12.86 4.68
N TRP A 523 0.34 -13.75 4.73
CA TRP A 523 1.41 -13.86 3.73
C TRP A 523 1.24 -15.16 2.96
N GLU A 524 1.32 -15.10 1.63
CA GLU A 524 1.19 -16.29 0.79
C GLU A 524 1.89 -16.08 -0.57
N TRP A 525 2.66 -17.06 -1.02
CA TRP A 525 3.17 -17.05 -2.40
C TRP A 525 2.06 -17.39 -3.39
N GLY A 526 1.87 -16.52 -4.38
CA GLY A 526 1.20 -16.91 -5.62
C GLY A 526 2.03 -17.97 -6.36
N PRO A 527 1.39 -18.86 -7.15
CA PRO A 527 2.10 -19.95 -7.81
C PRO A 527 3.19 -19.46 -8.77
N GLY A 528 2.97 -18.32 -9.42
CA GLY A 528 3.93 -17.64 -10.29
C GLY A 528 5.08 -16.90 -9.58
N GLY A 529 5.09 -16.89 -8.26
CA GLY A 529 6.18 -16.34 -7.46
C GLY A 529 6.07 -14.88 -7.02
N TYR A 530 4.87 -14.29 -7.08
CA TYR A 530 4.60 -13.02 -6.41
C TYR A 530 4.10 -13.24 -4.98
N LEU A 531 4.63 -12.45 -4.05
CA LEU A 531 4.24 -12.48 -2.65
C LEU A 531 2.97 -11.64 -2.43
N HIS A 532 1.95 -12.24 -1.83
CA HIS A 532 0.73 -11.54 -1.45
C HIS A 532 0.75 -11.24 0.05
N LEU A 533 0.45 -9.99 0.42
CA LEU A 533 0.44 -9.52 1.81
C LEU A 533 -0.78 -8.65 2.06
N LEU A 534 -1.45 -8.85 3.20
CA LEU A 534 -2.71 -8.18 3.52
C LEU A 534 -2.53 -7.00 4.47
N GLU A 535 -3.30 -5.94 4.20
CA GLU A 535 -3.33 -4.72 5.00
C GLU A 535 -4.77 -4.19 5.13
N GLY A 536 -5.20 -3.87 6.34
CA GLY A 536 -6.54 -3.36 6.62
C GLY A 536 -6.73 -1.85 6.40
N ILE A 537 -7.96 -1.38 6.57
CA ILE A 537 -8.38 0.02 6.28
C ILE A 537 -7.84 1.10 7.25
N ALA A 538 -7.09 0.71 8.28
CA ALA A 538 -6.64 1.58 9.36
C ALA A 538 -5.20 2.11 9.14
N MET A 539 -4.68 1.97 7.93
CA MET A 539 -3.24 1.96 7.66
C MET A 539 -2.82 3.10 6.71
N SER A 540 -1.60 3.60 6.88
CA SER A 540 -1.02 4.66 6.04
C SER A 540 0.36 4.23 5.53
N THR A 541 0.37 3.51 4.42
CA THR A 541 1.60 2.96 3.80
C THR A 541 2.15 3.94 2.77
N THR A 542 3.46 4.17 2.83
CA THR A 542 4.21 5.13 2.00
C THR A 542 5.52 4.50 1.56
N LEU A 543 5.48 3.53 0.64
CA LEU A 543 6.67 2.82 0.19
C LEU A 543 7.48 3.65 -0.81
N GLU A 544 8.78 3.51 -0.77
CA GLU A 544 9.70 4.04 -1.76
C GLU A 544 10.38 2.87 -2.48
N THR A 545 10.39 2.89 -3.82
CA THR A 545 10.93 1.79 -4.63
C THR A 545 11.80 2.37 -5.76
N PRO A 546 12.62 1.54 -6.44
CA PRO A 546 13.33 1.94 -7.65
C PRO A 546 12.40 2.45 -8.78
N PHE A 547 11.10 2.17 -8.70
CA PHE A 547 10.09 2.58 -9.68
C PHE A 547 9.22 3.75 -9.19
N GLY A 548 9.56 4.34 -8.04
CA GLY A 548 8.90 5.51 -7.49
C GLY A 548 8.09 5.24 -6.22
N PRO A 549 7.45 6.28 -5.68
CA PRO A 549 6.67 6.17 -4.44
C PRO A 549 5.35 5.43 -4.67
N HIS A 550 5.01 4.51 -3.76
CA HIS A 550 3.69 3.86 -3.67
C HIS A 550 3.00 4.31 -2.37
N ARG A 551 1.79 4.88 -2.48
CA ARG A 551 1.07 5.43 -1.33
C ARG A 551 -0.34 4.85 -1.24
N SER A 552 -0.72 4.45 -0.02
CA SER A 552 -2.06 3.97 0.32
C SER A 552 -2.45 4.52 1.68
N GLN A 553 -3.59 5.20 1.75
CA GLN A 553 -4.13 5.73 3.01
C GLN A 553 -5.56 5.24 3.20
N GLY A 554 -5.77 4.44 4.24
CA GLY A 554 -7.08 3.93 4.63
C GLY A 554 -7.71 2.92 3.66
N ALA A 555 -7.05 2.63 2.54
CA ALA A 555 -7.49 1.63 1.58
C ALA A 555 -6.98 0.26 2.01
N GLY A 556 -7.87 -0.54 2.59
CA GLY A 556 -7.58 -1.94 2.90
C GLY A 556 -7.48 -2.77 1.60
N GLY A 557 -6.54 -3.70 1.55
CA GLY A 557 -6.37 -4.54 0.38
C GLY A 557 -5.24 -5.55 0.49
N THR A 558 -4.85 -6.06 -0.68
CA THR A 558 -3.71 -6.95 -0.87
C THR A 558 -2.63 -6.22 -1.64
N TYR A 559 -1.42 -6.23 -1.09
CA TYR A 559 -0.21 -5.88 -1.84
C TYR A 559 0.30 -7.14 -2.54
N VAL A 560 0.76 -6.99 -3.77
CA VAL A 560 1.43 -8.03 -4.53
C VAL A 560 2.82 -7.53 -4.86
N ILE A 561 3.80 -8.20 -4.28
CA ILE A 561 5.20 -7.84 -4.33
C ILE A 561 5.95 -8.86 -5.15
N ASP A 562 6.77 -8.35 -6.04
CA ASP A 562 7.82 -9.13 -6.65
C ASP A 562 9.13 -8.85 -5.91
N PRO A 563 9.63 -9.73 -5.03
CA PRO A 563 10.87 -9.49 -4.31
C PRO A 563 12.09 -9.45 -5.24
N ARG A 564 12.00 -10.05 -6.43
CA ARG A 564 13.10 -10.17 -7.39
C ARG A 564 13.45 -8.80 -7.98
N ASN A 565 12.45 -7.97 -8.25
CA ASN A 565 12.66 -6.63 -8.81
C ASN A 565 12.12 -5.50 -7.93
N GLN A 566 11.40 -5.81 -6.85
CA GLN A 566 10.77 -4.88 -5.91
C GLN A 566 9.61 -4.05 -6.48
N LYS A 567 9.00 -4.49 -7.58
CA LYS A 567 7.73 -3.91 -8.01
C LYS A 567 6.64 -4.26 -7.01
N VAL A 568 5.86 -3.26 -6.66
CA VAL A 568 4.70 -3.38 -5.78
C VAL A 568 3.47 -2.94 -6.55
N ARG A 569 2.43 -3.77 -6.53
CA ARG A 569 1.07 -3.38 -6.89
C ARG A 569 0.16 -3.62 -5.69
N GLN A 570 -0.98 -2.94 -5.67
CA GLN A 570 -1.98 -3.14 -4.66
C GLN A 570 -3.35 -3.29 -5.32
N PHE A 571 -4.19 -4.13 -4.73
CA PHE A 571 -5.62 -4.09 -5.03
C PHE A 571 -6.49 -3.99 -3.79
N SER A 572 -7.51 -3.13 -3.89
CA SER A 572 -8.48 -2.89 -2.82
C SER A 572 -9.43 -4.07 -2.64
N LEU A 573 -9.89 -4.28 -1.40
CA LEU A 573 -10.88 -5.30 -1.04
C LEU A 573 -12.16 -4.65 -0.49
N PRO A 574 -13.08 -4.19 -1.36
CA PRO A 574 -14.29 -3.49 -0.92
C PRO A 574 -15.17 -4.35 -0.02
N GLY A 575 -15.61 -3.79 1.11
CA GLY A 575 -16.44 -4.49 2.10
C GLY A 575 -15.64 -5.36 3.07
N MET A 576 -14.31 -5.35 3.00
CA MET A 576 -13.39 -5.96 3.96
C MET A 576 -12.60 -4.88 4.71
N TYR A 577 -12.13 -5.18 5.92
CA TYR A 577 -11.60 -4.17 6.85
C TYR A 577 -10.25 -4.54 7.47
N ASN A 578 -10.02 -5.81 7.76
CA ASN A 578 -8.85 -6.35 8.43
C ASN A 578 -8.56 -7.78 7.95
N MET A 579 -7.94 -7.93 6.79
CA MET A 579 -7.74 -9.25 6.17
C MET A 579 -6.52 -9.98 6.75
N TRP A 580 -6.68 -11.28 7.01
CA TRP A 580 -5.66 -12.16 7.64
C TRP A 580 -5.57 -13.54 7.00
N CYS A 581 -6.40 -13.83 6.00
CA CYS A 581 -6.44 -15.13 5.35
C CYS A 581 -6.12 -14.94 3.86
N TYR A 582 -5.14 -15.67 3.34
CA TYR A 582 -4.87 -15.80 1.92
C TYR A 582 -4.41 -17.22 1.65
N VAL A 583 -5.01 -17.91 0.67
CA VAL A 583 -4.48 -19.19 0.16
C VAL A 583 -4.89 -19.38 -1.29
N PHE A 584 -4.09 -20.11 -2.08
CA PHE A 584 -4.40 -20.47 -3.47
C PHE A 584 -4.89 -21.91 -3.58
N ASP A 585 -5.81 -22.16 -4.51
CA ASP A 585 -6.17 -23.52 -4.92
C ASP A 585 -5.13 -24.16 -5.87
N GLU A 586 -5.39 -25.40 -6.32
CA GLU A 586 -4.50 -26.12 -7.25
C GLU A 586 -4.31 -25.44 -8.62
N TRP A 587 -5.19 -24.51 -9.00
CA TRP A 587 -5.16 -23.79 -10.28
C TRP A 587 -4.76 -22.33 -10.13
N GLY A 588 -4.28 -21.93 -8.95
CA GLY A 588 -3.78 -20.58 -8.68
C GLY A 588 -4.88 -19.54 -8.48
N GLN A 589 -6.09 -19.95 -8.10
CA GLN A 589 -7.18 -19.04 -7.74
C GLN A 589 -7.08 -18.69 -6.25
N GLY A 590 -6.96 -17.39 -5.94
CA GLY A 590 -6.74 -16.91 -4.58
C GLY A 590 -8.05 -16.72 -3.81
N ILE A 591 -8.09 -17.21 -2.57
CA ILE A 591 -9.17 -16.93 -1.61
C ILE A 591 -8.63 -16.01 -0.53
N VAL A 592 -9.32 -14.90 -0.30
CA VAL A 592 -8.93 -13.87 0.67
C VAL A 592 -10.02 -13.68 1.72
N GLY A 593 -9.63 -13.62 2.99
CA GLY A 593 -10.55 -13.54 4.12
C GLY A 593 -10.35 -12.35 5.05
N ASP A 594 -11.46 -11.78 5.49
CA ASP A 594 -11.52 -10.65 6.41
C ASP A 594 -11.69 -11.09 7.87
N GLY A 595 -10.71 -10.77 8.72
CA GLY A 595 -10.74 -11.03 10.16
C GLY A 595 -11.85 -10.29 10.89
N THR A 596 -12.36 -9.17 10.37
CA THR A 596 -13.46 -8.44 11.04
C THR A 596 -14.81 -9.11 10.84
N THR A 597 -15.16 -9.49 9.61
CA THR A 597 -16.48 -10.02 9.24
C THR A 597 -16.50 -11.53 9.04
N ALA A 598 -15.33 -12.17 8.98
CA ALA A 598 -15.10 -13.55 8.58
C ALA A 598 -15.55 -13.92 7.16
N ASN A 599 -15.81 -12.91 6.33
CA ASN A 599 -16.19 -13.12 4.94
C ASN A 599 -14.96 -13.52 4.10
N GLN A 600 -15.15 -14.46 3.17
CA GLN A 600 -14.13 -14.85 2.19
C GLN A 600 -14.55 -14.38 0.79
N THR A 601 -13.59 -13.99 -0.05
CA THR A 601 -13.81 -13.63 -1.45
C THR A 601 -12.77 -14.25 -2.36
N TRP A 602 -13.06 -14.26 -3.66
CA TRP A 602 -12.15 -14.67 -4.71
C TRP A 602 -11.35 -13.47 -5.22
N ASP A 603 -10.04 -13.63 -5.38
CA ASP A 603 -9.11 -12.53 -5.68
C ASP A 603 -9.17 -12.01 -7.13
N THR A 604 -9.46 -12.87 -8.11
CA THR A 604 -9.37 -12.54 -9.55
C THR A 604 -10.15 -11.29 -9.94
N PRO A 605 -11.42 -11.13 -9.55
CA PRO A 605 -12.20 -9.94 -9.91
C PRO A 605 -11.65 -8.65 -9.29
N LEU A 606 -10.81 -8.76 -8.27
CA LEU A 606 -10.26 -7.66 -7.47
C LEU A 606 -8.86 -7.25 -7.95
N SER A 607 -8.09 -8.19 -8.49
CA SER A 607 -6.65 -8.07 -8.74
C SER A 607 -6.25 -7.40 -10.07
N GLY A 608 -7.18 -6.75 -10.77
CA GLY A 608 -6.90 -5.87 -11.90
C GLY A 608 -6.43 -4.46 -11.49
N ALA A 609 -6.31 -3.56 -12.46
CA ALA A 609 -6.02 -2.16 -12.24
C ALA A 609 -7.04 -1.49 -11.31
N GLN A 610 -6.56 -0.57 -10.47
CA GLN A 610 -7.41 0.08 -9.47
C GLN A 610 -8.38 1.07 -10.10
N PHE A 611 -9.58 1.11 -9.54
CA PHE A 611 -10.68 1.99 -9.93
C PHE A 611 -11.41 2.45 -8.67
N SER A 612 -11.54 3.76 -8.48
CA SER A 612 -12.13 4.34 -7.26
C SER A 612 -13.64 4.13 -7.14
N GLY A 613 -14.35 3.88 -8.24
CA GLY A 613 -15.79 3.57 -8.25
C GLY A 613 -16.12 2.10 -8.01
N ARG A 614 -15.15 1.27 -7.61
CA ARG A 614 -15.35 -0.16 -7.41
C ARG A 614 -16.41 -0.42 -6.32
N LYS A 615 -17.40 -1.25 -6.65
CA LYS A 615 -18.49 -1.63 -5.75
C LYS A 615 -18.09 -2.80 -4.83
N GLY A 616 -18.87 -2.99 -3.77
CA GLY A 616 -18.80 -4.19 -2.93
C GLY A 616 -18.91 -5.47 -3.78
N ILE A 617 -18.22 -6.52 -3.35
CA ILE A 617 -18.21 -7.82 -4.02
C ILE A 617 -19.04 -8.85 -3.23
N ASN A 618 -19.64 -9.81 -3.93
CA ASN A 618 -20.26 -10.97 -3.28
C ASN A 618 -19.17 -11.84 -2.67
N PHE A 619 -19.39 -12.24 -1.41
CA PHE A 619 -18.50 -13.15 -0.71
C PHE A 619 -18.82 -14.60 -1.13
N ILE A 620 -17.77 -15.39 -1.35
CA ILE A 620 -17.91 -16.83 -1.65
C ILE A 620 -18.28 -17.62 -0.38
N LEU A 621 -17.93 -17.08 0.78
CA LEU A 621 -18.34 -17.55 2.10
C LEU A 621 -18.78 -16.35 2.95
N PRO A 622 -20.07 -15.96 2.92
CA PRO A 622 -20.59 -14.91 3.78
C PRO A 622 -20.90 -15.44 5.20
N ASN A 623 -20.83 -14.56 6.20
CA ASN A 623 -21.29 -14.81 7.58
C ASN A 623 -20.55 -15.97 8.28
N GLY A 624 -19.23 -16.01 8.15
CA GLY A 624 -18.38 -16.96 8.87
C GLY A 624 -18.29 -16.71 10.38
N GLU A 625 -17.57 -17.61 11.06
CA GLU A 625 -17.16 -17.43 12.45
C GLU A 625 -15.97 -16.47 12.54
N ARG A 626 -16.00 -15.51 13.47
CA ARG A 626 -15.08 -14.35 13.55
C ARG A 626 -14.44 -14.16 14.94
N PRO A 627 -13.30 -13.44 14.99
CA PRO A 627 -12.39 -13.12 13.90
C PRO A 627 -11.78 -14.37 13.27
N ASN A 628 -11.39 -14.27 12.00
CA ASN A 628 -10.60 -15.30 11.34
C ASN A 628 -9.14 -14.86 11.11
N LEU A 629 -8.25 -15.84 11.11
CA LEU A 629 -6.82 -15.66 10.89
C LEU A 629 -6.24 -16.93 10.26
N GLY A 630 -5.41 -16.79 9.23
CA GLY A 630 -4.85 -17.91 8.47
C GLY A 630 -5.90 -18.76 7.76
N SER A 631 -5.55 -19.37 6.64
CA SER A 631 -6.48 -20.23 5.90
C SER A 631 -5.74 -21.33 5.17
N GLU A 632 -6.41 -22.47 5.01
CA GLU A 632 -5.80 -23.64 4.38
C GLU A 632 -6.81 -24.49 3.63
N TRP A 633 -6.32 -25.13 2.57
CA TRP A 633 -7.00 -26.22 1.90
C TRP A 633 -6.60 -27.56 2.50
N LEU A 634 -7.59 -28.36 2.86
CA LEU A 634 -7.40 -29.67 3.47
C LEU A 634 -7.08 -30.71 2.38
N VAL A 635 -5.83 -30.73 1.92
CA VAL A 635 -5.36 -31.66 0.87
C VAL A 635 -4.13 -32.40 1.34
N SER A 636 -4.36 -33.58 1.92
CA SER A 636 -3.29 -34.44 2.42
C SER A 636 -3.76 -35.87 2.65
N ARG A 637 -2.93 -36.84 2.27
CA ARG A 637 -3.19 -38.27 2.50
C ARG A 637 -3.24 -38.66 3.98
N ALA A 638 -2.71 -37.82 4.88
CA ALA A 638 -2.79 -38.03 6.33
C ALA A 638 -4.12 -37.57 6.95
N LEU A 639 -4.98 -36.92 6.18
CA LEU A 639 -6.32 -36.54 6.60
C LEU A 639 -7.37 -37.57 6.11
N PRO A 640 -8.54 -37.68 6.77
CA PRO A 640 -9.63 -38.53 6.29
C PRO A 640 -10.10 -38.16 4.87
N ASP A 641 -10.64 -39.12 4.14
CA ASP A 641 -11.09 -38.92 2.76
C ASP A 641 -12.25 -37.91 2.68
N GLU A 642 -13.11 -37.86 3.71
CA GLU A 642 -14.26 -36.95 3.79
C GLU A 642 -13.87 -35.46 3.87
N VAL A 643 -12.63 -35.14 4.30
CA VAL A 643 -12.19 -33.75 4.46
C VAL A 643 -11.40 -33.23 3.26
N GLN A 644 -11.06 -34.09 2.31
CA GLN A 644 -10.23 -33.72 1.17
C GLN A 644 -10.86 -32.59 0.35
N LYS A 645 -10.03 -31.61 -0.01
CA LYS A 645 -10.42 -30.41 -0.77
C LYS A 645 -11.47 -29.53 -0.08
N GLN A 646 -11.65 -29.66 1.22
CA GLN A 646 -12.39 -28.67 2.02
C GLN A 646 -11.49 -27.48 2.38
N PHE A 647 -12.11 -26.36 2.73
CA PHE A 647 -11.44 -25.12 3.12
C PHE A 647 -11.63 -24.86 4.62
N THR A 648 -10.58 -24.37 5.30
CA THR A 648 -10.61 -23.98 6.72
C THR A 648 -9.87 -22.68 6.97
N TYR A 649 -10.11 -22.08 8.14
CA TYR A 649 -9.37 -20.93 8.66
C TYR A 649 -9.34 -21.01 10.19
N ALA A 650 -8.48 -20.27 10.88
CA ALA A 650 -8.53 -20.22 12.34
C ALA A 650 -9.55 -19.21 12.84
N CYS A 651 -10.39 -19.58 13.81
CA CYS A 651 -11.35 -18.67 14.42
C CYS A 651 -11.06 -18.45 15.90
N VAL A 652 -10.76 -17.20 16.26
CA VAL A 652 -10.12 -16.89 17.54
C VAL A 652 -11.05 -16.42 18.65
N ILE A 653 -12.32 -16.02 18.41
CA ILE A 653 -13.20 -15.52 19.48
C ILE A 653 -14.53 -16.25 19.61
N ASN A 654 -15.34 -16.29 18.55
CA ASN A 654 -16.72 -16.79 18.72
C ASN A 654 -16.84 -18.32 18.58
N LEU A 655 -15.88 -18.97 17.91
CA LEU A 655 -15.77 -20.43 17.85
C LEU A 655 -14.67 -21.00 18.74
N ASN A 656 -13.53 -20.30 18.89
CA ASN A 656 -12.30 -20.85 19.47
C ASN A 656 -11.92 -22.18 18.80
N GLY A 657 -11.73 -22.18 17.48
CA GLY A 657 -11.62 -23.42 16.72
C GLY A 657 -11.38 -23.24 15.22
N LEU A 658 -11.47 -24.35 14.48
CA LEU A 658 -11.22 -24.44 13.04
C LEU A 658 -12.51 -24.88 12.32
N PRO A 659 -13.30 -23.97 11.72
CA PRO A 659 -14.44 -24.33 10.89
C PRO A 659 -14.01 -25.00 9.58
N ARG A 660 -14.89 -25.81 8.95
CA ARG A 660 -14.63 -26.39 7.61
C ARG A 660 -15.78 -26.18 6.62
N TYR A 661 -15.42 -25.98 5.36
CA TYR A 661 -16.33 -25.63 4.27
C TYR A 661 -16.06 -26.49 3.05
N THR A 662 -17.12 -26.86 2.32
CA THR A 662 -17.00 -27.38 0.96
C THR A 662 -17.01 -26.21 -0.02
N MET A 663 -16.20 -26.29 -1.07
CA MET A 663 -16.13 -25.30 -2.13
C MET A 663 -16.54 -25.96 -3.46
N ARG A 664 -17.31 -25.24 -4.28
CA ARG A 664 -17.68 -25.68 -5.63
C ARG A 664 -17.66 -24.51 -6.61
N ASP A 665 -17.59 -24.83 -7.89
CA ASP A 665 -17.74 -23.86 -8.97
C ASP A 665 -19.14 -23.22 -8.98
N ASP A 666 -19.16 -21.92 -9.29
CA ASP A 666 -20.37 -21.12 -9.48
C ASP A 666 -20.15 -20.09 -10.60
N GLY A 667 -20.39 -20.52 -11.85
CA GLY A 667 -20.04 -19.77 -13.05
C GLY A 667 -18.52 -19.62 -13.18
N ALA A 668 -18.03 -18.38 -13.29
CA ALA A 668 -16.61 -18.07 -13.31
C ALA A 668 -15.91 -18.33 -11.97
N GLY A 669 -16.64 -18.11 -10.87
CA GLY A 669 -16.09 -18.08 -9.52
C GLY A 669 -16.52 -19.29 -8.69
N PHE A 670 -16.74 -19.06 -7.40
CA PHE A 670 -16.94 -20.10 -6.40
C PHE A 670 -18.11 -19.83 -5.47
N MET A 671 -18.65 -20.91 -4.92
CA MET A 671 -19.61 -20.88 -3.82
C MET A 671 -19.15 -21.86 -2.74
N GLY A 672 -19.04 -21.39 -1.50
CA GLY A 672 -18.70 -22.23 -0.36
C GLY A 672 -19.91 -22.53 0.52
N THR A 673 -19.89 -23.68 1.21
CA THR A 673 -20.95 -24.10 2.13
C THR A 673 -20.36 -24.70 3.41
N ARG A 674 -20.83 -24.22 4.58
CA ARG A 674 -20.41 -24.74 5.89
C ARG A 674 -20.81 -26.20 6.04
N VAL A 675 -19.85 -27.06 6.39
CA VAL A 675 -20.11 -28.50 6.55
C VAL A 675 -20.98 -28.75 7.79
N LYS A 676 -21.96 -29.62 7.62
CA LYS A 676 -22.89 -30.05 8.68
C LYS A 676 -22.64 -31.51 9.04
N GLY A 677 -22.76 -31.83 10.33
CA GLY A 677 -22.78 -33.21 10.81
C GLY A 677 -24.14 -33.87 10.58
N ALA A 678 -24.21 -35.18 10.88
CA ALA A 678 -25.45 -35.95 10.78
C ALA A 678 -26.60 -35.41 11.66
N ASP A 679 -26.28 -34.67 12.72
CA ASP A 679 -27.23 -34.00 13.61
C ASP A 679 -27.71 -32.62 13.09
N GLY A 680 -27.28 -32.22 11.89
CA GLY A 680 -27.60 -30.93 11.27
C GLY A 680 -26.83 -29.73 11.85
N LYS A 681 -25.95 -29.93 12.83
CA LYS A 681 -25.10 -28.86 13.40
C LYS A 681 -23.83 -28.69 12.58
N ASN A 682 -23.12 -27.57 12.79
CA ASN A 682 -21.82 -27.36 12.17
C ASN A 682 -20.85 -28.47 12.60
N SER A 683 -20.15 -29.06 11.64
CA SER A 683 -19.11 -30.04 11.90
C SER A 683 -17.76 -29.37 11.71
N ASP A 684 -17.15 -28.94 12.81
CA ASP A 684 -15.88 -28.20 12.84
C ASP A 684 -14.70 -29.17 13.01
N LEU A 685 -13.53 -28.84 12.47
CA LEU A 685 -12.33 -29.67 12.65
C LEU A 685 -11.90 -29.72 14.12
N VAL A 686 -11.92 -28.55 14.77
CA VAL A 686 -11.56 -28.36 16.17
C VAL A 686 -12.50 -27.30 16.76
N LYS A 687 -12.98 -27.53 17.98
CA LYS A 687 -13.71 -26.54 18.78
C LYS A 687 -13.34 -26.68 20.26
N SER A 688 -12.85 -25.60 20.85
CA SER A 688 -12.41 -25.58 22.24
C SER A 688 -13.50 -25.10 23.19
N PRO A 689 -13.65 -25.71 24.38
CA PRO A 689 -14.35 -25.08 25.50
C PRO A 689 -13.48 -24.03 26.21
N ASP A 690 -12.16 -24.03 26.01
CA ASP A 690 -11.25 -23.01 26.54
C ASP A 690 -11.44 -21.70 25.75
N LYS A 691 -11.95 -20.67 26.44
CA LYS A 691 -12.17 -19.36 25.85
C LYS A 691 -10.88 -18.63 25.54
N HIS A 692 -9.73 -19.09 26.04
CA HIS A 692 -8.41 -18.50 25.80
C HIS A 692 -7.62 -19.22 24.70
N PHE A 693 -8.11 -20.36 24.21
CA PHE A 693 -7.54 -21.03 23.04
C PHE A 693 -7.76 -20.18 21.79
N ARG A 694 -6.67 -19.72 21.18
CA ARG A 694 -6.67 -18.82 20.01
C ARG A 694 -5.90 -19.49 18.89
N PRO A 695 -6.54 -20.36 18.08
CA PRO A 695 -5.85 -21.05 17.01
C PRO A 695 -5.31 -20.04 16.01
N ALA A 696 -4.11 -20.29 15.51
CA ALA A 696 -3.46 -19.45 14.54
C ALA A 696 -2.87 -20.27 13.39
N ASP A 697 -3.00 -19.72 12.19
CA ASP A 697 -2.34 -20.14 10.96
C ASP A 697 -2.35 -21.66 10.68
N PRO A 698 -3.54 -22.23 10.35
CA PRO A 698 -3.61 -23.62 9.90
C PRO A 698 -2.74 -23.80 8.66
N HIS A 699 -1.88 -24.83 8.66
CA HIS A 699 -0.93 -25.08 7.57
C HIS A 699 -0.69 -26.58 7.39
N ILE A 700 -0.79 -27.11 6.16
CA ILE A 700 -0.43 -28.53 5.91
C ILE A 700 1.10 -28.66 5.91
N GLY A 701 1.63 -29.42 6.88
CA GLY A 701 3.07 -29.64 7.02
C GLY A 701 3.61 -30.73 6.10
N PRO A 702 4.95 -30.89 6.01
CA PRO A 702 5.60 -31.92 5.20
C PRO A 702 5.21 -33.36 5.59
N ASP A 703 4.83 -33.58 6.85
CA ASP A 703 4.31 -34.86 7.36
C ASP A 703 2.82 -35.09 7.03
N GLY A 704 2.21 -34.18 6.27
CA GLY A 704 0.82 -34.21 5.87
C GLY A 704 -0.18 -33.83 6.96
N ALA A 705 0.24 -33.61 8.21
CA ALA A 705 -0.68 -33.16 9.24
C ALA A 705 -1.12 -31.72 8.99
N LEU A 706 -2.29 -31.34 9.52
CA LEU A 706 -2.68 -29.93 9.62
C LEU A 706 -2.09 -29.36 10.91
N TRP A 707 -1.12 -28.47 10.79
CA TRP A 707 -0.48 -27.77 11.89
C TRP A 707 -1.22 -26.48 12.21
N PHE A 708 -1.23 -26.07 13.47
CA PHE A 708 -1.73 -24.76 13.89
C PHE A 708 -1.09 -24.34 15.22
N GLY A 709 -0.87 -23.04 15.37
CA GLY A 709 -0.46 -22.42 16.63
C GLY A 709 -1.65 -22.18 17.56
N ASP A 710 -1.36 -21.95 18.84
CA ASP A 710 -2.28 -21.38 19.82
C ASP A 710 -1.61 -20.16 20.46
N TRP A 711 -2.12 -18.97 20.16
CA TRP A 711 -1.65 -17.72 20.78
C TRP A 711 -1.88 -17.77 22.30
N ALA A 712 -2.88 -18.52 22.78
CA ALA A 712 -3.23 -18.70 24.18
C ALA A 712 -3.37 -17.36 24.93
N ASN A 713 -4.49 -16.65 24.72
CA ASN A 713 -4.64 -15.29 25.22
C ASN A 713 -6.08 -14.94 25.60
N ALA A 714 -6.25 -14.40 26.81
CA ALA A 714 -7.51 -13.83 27.28
C ALA A 714 -7.86 -12.52 26.54
N LEU A 715 -6.86 -11.66 26.28
CA LEU A 715 -7.04 -10.29 25.80
C LEU A 715 -6.47 -10.05 24.41
N ILE A 716 -7.34 -10.08 23.39
CA ILE A 716 -6.96 -9.80 22.00
C ILE A 716 -7.19 -8.33 21.62
N GLY A 717 -8.41 -7.83 21.81
CA GLY A 717 -8.84 -6.55 21.25
C GLY A 717 -8.11 -5.30 21.79
N HIS A 718 -7.89 -4.32 20.91
CA HIS A 718 -7.26 -3.01 21.20
C HIS A 718 -8.29 -1.91 21.45
N MET A 719 -9.54 -2.13 21.02
CA MET A 719 -10.64 -1.17 21.19
C MET A 719 -11.39 -1.37 22.51
N GLN A 720 -11.43 -2.63 22.96
CA GLN A 720 -12.16 -3.08 24.14
C GLN A 720 -11.29 -3.07 25.40
N TYR A 721 -9.99 -3.27 25.24
CA TYR A 721 -8.98 -3.41 26.29
C TYR A 721 -7.80 -2.48 26.01
N SER A 722 -7.21 -1.88 27.05
CA SER A 722 -6.06 -1.00 26.88
C SER A 722 -4.89 -1.84 26.40
N GLN A 723 -4.02 -1.29 25.56
CA GLN A 723 -2.76 -1.91 25.18
C GLN A 723 -1.84 -2.12 26.39
N ARG A 724 -2.09 -1.44 27.52
CA ARG A 724 -1.39 -1.59 28.80
C ARG A 724 -2.22 -2.27 29.88
N ASP A 725 -3.32 -2.94 29.52
CA ASP A 725 -4.08 -3.73 30.49
C ASP A 725 -3.16 -4.79 31.13
N PRO A 726 -3.04 -4.83 32.47
CA PRO A 726 -2.12 -5.73 33.16
C PRO A 726 -2.49 -7.22 33.00
N SER A 727 -3.67 -7.53 32.48
CA SER A 727 -4.13 -8.90 32.24
C SER A 727 -3.69 -9.45 30.87
N ARG A 728 -2.93 -8.69 30.08
CA ARG A 728 -2.40 -9.17 28.80
C ARG A 728 -1.32 -10.21 29.03
N ASP A 729 -1.46 -11.33 28.34
CA ASP A 729 -0.48 -12.41 28.39
C ASP A 729 0.61 -12.18 27.35
N HIS A 730 1.87 -12.35 27.77
CA HIS A 730 3.05 -12.15 26.93
C HIS A 730 3.94 -13.41 26.82
N THR A 731 3.55 -14.53 27.42
CA THR A 731 4.46 -15.68 27.63
C THR A 731 3.95 -16.99 27.06
N ARG A 732 2.63 -17.19 26.96
CA ARG A 732 2.07 -18.48 26.49
C ARG A 732 2.08 -18.62 24.98
N GLY A 733 2.25 -19.86 24.50
CA GLY A 733 2.21 -20.18 23.09
C GLY A 733 2.47 -21.65 22.83
N ARG A 734 1.62 -22.27 21.99
CA ARG A 734 1.69 -23.72 21.71
C ARG A 734 1.55 -24.00 20.23
N VAL A 735 1.97 -25.19 19.83
CA VAL A 735 1.80 -25.72 18.47
C VAL A 735 1.22 -27.13 18.57
N TYR A 736 0.22 -27.38 17.72
CA TYR A 736 -0.49 -28.65 17.61
C TYR A 736 -0.50 -29.16 16.17
N ARG A 737 -0.74 -30.46 16.05
CA ARG A 737 -1.06 -31.15 14.79
C ARG A 737 -2.45 -31.77 14.85
N LEU A 738 -3.13 -31.82 13.71
CA LEU A 738 -4.37 -32.56 13.51
C LEU A 738 -4.17 -33.60 12.39
N ILE A 739 -4.49 -34.86 12.69
CA ILE A 739 -4.33 -36.01 11.78
C ILE A 739 -5.56 -36.93 11.86
N GLY A 740 -5.78 -37.78 10.85
CA GLY A 740 -6.75 -38.86 10.93
C GLY A 740 -6.38 -39.91 12.00
N VAL A 741 -7.34 -40.45 12.74
CA VAL A 741 -7.07 -41.49 13.76
C VAL A 741 -6.45 -42.75 13.16
N ASP A 742 -6.89 -43.16 11.98
CA ASP A 742 -6.40 -44.37 11.28
C ASP A 742 -5.29 -44.05 10.27
N LYS A 743 -4.78 -42.81 10.27
CA LYS A 743 -3.72 -42.37 9.38
C LYS A 743 -2.41 -42.21 10.16
N GLN A 744 -1.30 -42.55 9.53
CA GLN A 744 0.04 -42.25 10.04
C GLN A 744 0.56 -40.96 9.41
N PRO A 745 1.43 -40.19 10.10
CA PRO A 745 2.14 -39.09 9.47
C PRO A 745 2.88 -39.58 8.21
N LEU A 746 2.84 -38.79 7.15
CA LEU A 746 3.54 -39.11 5.92
C LEU A 746 5.05 -39.00 6.15
N THR A 747 5.83 -39.74 5.36
CA THR A 747 7.27 -39.47 5.27
C THR A 747 7.45 -38.09 4.62
N PRO A 748 8.13 -37.15 5.28
CA PRO A 748 8.29 -35.81 4.74
C PRO A 748 8.95 -35.76 3.36
N VAL A 749 8.32 -35.08 2.41
CA VAL A 749 8.91 -34.76 1.11
C VAL A 749 9.55 -33.37 1.19
N THR A 750 10.84 -33.33 1.51
CA THR A 750 11.63 -32.09 1.65
C THR A 750 12.25 -31.65 0.32
N GLN A 751 12.76 -30.42 0.25
CA GLN A 751 13.32 -29.84 -0.98
C GLN A 751 14.85 -29.69 -0.92
N PHE A 752 15.40 -29.53 0.28
CA PHE A 752 16.82 -29.31 0.52
C PHE A 752 17.69 -30.42 -0.10
N GLY A 753 18.74 -30.01 -0.80
CA GLY A 753 19.73 -30.92 -1.41
C GLY A 753 19.27 -31.65 -2.67
N LYS A 754 18.01 -31.52 -3.10
CA LYS A 754 17.50 -32.17 -4.32
C LYS A 754 17.93 -31.44 -5.59
N THR A 755 18.09 -32.16 -6.69
CA THR A 755 18.36 -31.60 -8.02
C THR A 755 17.10 -30.95 -8.63
N VAL A 756 17.26 -30.11 -9.66
CA VAL A 756 16.11 -29.51 -10.38
C VAL A 756 15.13 -30.58 -10.90
N PRO A 757 15.57 -31.68 -11.56
CA PRO A 757 14.65 -32.75 -11.98
C PRO A 757 13.88 -33.40 -10.82
N GLU A 758 14.53 -33.64 -9.68
CA GLU A 758 13.87 -34.22 -8.50
C GLU A 758 12.82 -33.27 -7.90
N LEU A 759 13.08 -31.97 -7.90
CA LEU A 759 12.10 -30.96 -7.46
C LEU A 759 10.91 -30.87 -8.41
N LEU A 760 11.16 -30.84 -9.73
CA LEU A 760 10.10 -30.82 -10.74
C LEU A 760 9.19 -32.05 -10.61
N ASN A 761 9.77 -33.21 -10.29
CA ASN A 761 8.98 -34.42 -10.04
C ASN A 761 8.06 -34.30 -8.81
N GLN A 762 8.35 -33.45 -7.83
CA GLN A 762 7.45 -33.24 -6.69
C GLN A 762 6.13 -32.59 -7.06
N PHE A 763 5.99 -32.02 -8.26
CA PHE A 763 4.69 -31.55 -8.74
C PHE A 763 3.69 -32.69 -8.97
N THR A 764 4.10 -33.95 -8.93
CA THR A 764 3.18 -35.11 -8.93
C THR A 764 2.65 -35.46 -7.55
N GLU A 765 3.20 -34.91 -6.47
CA GLU A 765 2.73 -35.16 -5.10
C GLU A 765 1.29 -34.68 -4.92
N TYR A 766 0.52 -35.36 -4.06
CA TYR A 766 -0.87 -35.01 -3.83
C TYR A 766 -1.03 -33.74 -2.99
N GLU A 767 -0.16 -33.56 -1.99
CA GLU A 767 -0.16 -32.45 -1.05
C GLU A 767 0.26 -31.14 -1.74
N TRP A 768 -0.63 -30.16 -1.74
CA TRP A 768 -0.38 -28.89 -2.41
C TRP A 768 0.77 -28.10 -1.78
N ARG A 769 0.95 -28.19 -0.46
CA ARG A 769 2.08 -27.54 0.24
C ARG A 769 3.45 -28.11 -0.14
N THR A 770 3.53 -29.39 -0.55
CA THR A 770 4.78 -29.93 -1.13
C THR A 770 5.10 -29.26 -2.47
N ARG A 771 4.09 -29.07 -3.33
CA ARG A 771 4.25 -28.37 -4.61
C ARG A 771 4.61 -26.89 -4.41
N TYR A 772 3.97 -26.24 -3.43
CA TYR A 772 4.27 -24.88 -2.99
C TYR A 772 5.76 -24.71 -2.63
N ASN A 773 6.27 -25.58 -1.76
CA ASN A 773 7.68 -25.55 -1.35
C ASN A 773 8.63 -25.87 -2.52
N ALA A 774 8.27 -26.78 -3.43
CA ALA A 774 9.05 -27.06 -4.62
C ALA A 774 9.14 -25.85 -5.58
N ARG A 775 8.03 -25.13 -5.81
CA ARG A 775 8.04 -23.87 -6.60
C ARG A 775 8.91 -22.80 -5.95
N ARG A 776 8.85 -22.67 -4.63
CA ARG A 776 9.68 -21.74 -3.86
C ARG A 776 11.16 -22.07 -4.00
N GLU A 777 11.55 -23.32 -3.75
CA GLU A 777 12.93 -23.78 -3.88
C GLU A 777 13.47 -23.60 -5.31
N LEU A 778 12.71 -23.94 -6.34
CA LEU A 778 13.14 -23.77 -7.74
C LEU A 778 13.42 -22.30 -8.08
N ARG A 779 12.65 -21.38 -7.51
CA ARG A 779 12.77 -19.94 -7.80
C ARG A 779 14.05 -19.32 -7.24
N ASP A 780 14.61 -19.92 -6.20
CA ASP A 780 15.90 -19.53 -5.60
C ASP A 780 17.10 -20.05 -6.41
N ARG A 781 16.88 -20.89 -7.41
CA ARG A 781 17.96 -21.49 -8.22
C ARG A 781 18.32 -20.66 -9.45
N PRO A 782 19.50 -20.90 -10.05
CA PRO A 782 19.90 -20.23 -11.28
C PRO A 782 18.86 -20.43 -12.40
N THR A 783 18.39 -19.31 -12.97
CA THR A 783 17.34 -19.31 -14.01
C THR A 783 17.64 -20.29 -15.15
N ALA A 784 18.88 -20.31 -15.66
CA ALA A 784 19.25 -21.14 -16.81
C ALA A 784 19.10 -22.65 -16.53
N GLU A 785 19.48 -23.09 -15.32
CA GLU A 785 19.36 -24.48 -14.89
C GLU A 785 17.89 -24.89 -14.78
N VAL A 786 17.08 -24.05 -14.14
CA VAL A 786 15.65 -24.31 -13.94
C VAL A 786 14.91 -24.39 -15.27
N LEU A 787 15.16 -23.46 -16.20
CA LEU A 787 14.51 -23.46 -17.51
C LEU A 787 14.88 -24.69 -18.33
N ALA A 788 16.17 -25.08 -18.34
CA ALA A 788 16.63 -26.29 -19.03
C ALA A 788 15.98 -27.55 -18.45
N GLY A 789 15.97 -27.69 -17.12
CA GLY A 789 15.32 -28.80 -16.44
C GLY A 789 13.82 -28.85 -16.68
N THR A 790 13.15 -27.69 -16.67
CA THR A 790 11.70 -27.57 -16.91
C THR A 790 11.34 -28.02 -18.32
N SER A 791 12.08 -27.57 -19.34
CA SER A 791 11.84 -27.99 -20.72
C SER A 791 12.02 -29.50 -20.91
N GLN A 792 13.07 -30.08 -20.31
CA GLN A 792 13.29 -31.54 -20.35
C GLN A 792 12.20 -32.33 -19.63
N TRP A 793 11.70 -31.82 -18.50
CA TRP A 793 10.64 -32.46 -17.73
C TRP A 793 9.30 -32.42 -18.47
N VAL A 794 8.92 -31.26 -19.03
CA VAL A 794 7.69 -31.11 -19.83
C VAL A 794 7.67 -32.06 -21.03
N ALA A 795 8.82 -32.23 -21.71
CA ALA A 795 8.93 -33.14 -22.86
C ALA A 795 8.71 -34.62 -22.52
N LYS A 796 8.81 -35.00 -21.24
CA LYS A 796 8.62 -36.38 -20.75
C LYS A 796 7.24 -36.65 -20.16
N LEU A 797 6.38 -35.63 -20.05
CA LEU A 797 5.04 -35.79 -19.50
C LEU A 797 4.18 -36.67 -20.42
N ASP A 798 3.40 -37.58 -19.83
CA ASP A 798 2.44 -38.40 -20.56
C ASP A 798 1.27 -37.52 -21.05
N PRO A 799 1.09 -37.32 -22.37
CA PRO A 799 0.01 -36.48 -22.91
C PRO A 799 -1.39 -37.04 -22.64
N ASN A 800 -1.51 -38.32 -22.25
CA ASN A 800 -2.77 -38.96 -21.86
C ASN A 800 -2.95 -39.04 -20.34
N GLY A 801 -1.96 -38.58 -19.56
CA GLY A 801 -2.02 -38.58 -18.10
C GLY A 801 -3.11 -37.65 -17.57
N LYS A 802 -3.84 -38.09 -16.54
CA LYS A 802 -4.93 -37.31 -15.92
C LYS A 802 -4.50 -35.93 -15.41
N ASP A 803 -3.22 -35.80 -15.03
CA ASP A 803 -2.63 -34.57 -14.48
C ASP A 803 -1.87 -33.76 -15.55
N PHE A 804 -1.86 -34.17 -16.82
CA PHE A 804 -1.03 -33.57 -17.87
C PHE A 804 -1.19 -32.05 -17.96
N GLU A 805 -2.43 -31.58 -18.01
CA GLU A 805 -2.74 -30.15 -18.10
C GLU A 805 -2.26 -29.38 -16.87
N ARG A 806 -2.46 -29.94 -15.67
CA ARG A 806 -2.00 -29.33 -14.42
C ARG A 806 -0.48 -29.27 -14.35
N LEU A 807 0.22 -30.35 -14.71
CA LEU A 807 1.68 -30.41 -14.67
C LEU A 807 2.33 -29.42 -15.66
N ARG A 808 1.72 -29.21 -16.85
CA ARG A 808 2.15 -28.15 -17.76
C ARG A 808 1.93 -26.75 -17.18
N THR A 809 0.85 -26.54 -16.43
CA THR A 809 0.63 -25.27 -15.71
C THR A 809 1.66 -25.06 -14.59
N GLU A 810 2.07 -26.12 -13.86
CA GLU A 810 3.16 -26.03 -12.88
C GLU A 810 4.48 -25.59 -13.54
N ALA A 811 4.82 -26.18 -14.70
CA ALA A 811 5.98 -25.75 -15.48
C ALA A 811 5.88 -24.27 -15.91
N LEU A 812 4.69 -23.82 -16.31
CA LEU A 812 4.46 -22.42 -16.69
C LEU A 812 4.69 -21.47 -15.50
N TRP A 813 4.22 -21.82 -14.31
CA TRP A 813 4.45 -21.03 -13.09
C TRP A 813 5.91 -21.03 -12.64
N VAL A 814 6.63 -22.15 -12.81
CA VAL A 814 8.09 -22.17 -12.59
C VAL A 814 8.78 -21.17 -13.50
N GLN A 815 8.44 -21.15 -14.80
CA GLN A 815 9.02 -20.18 -15.74
C GLN A 815 8.63 -18.72 -15.41
N GLN A 816 7.40 -18.49 -14.94
CA GLN A 816 6.92 -17.19 -14.48
C GLN A 816 7.73 -16.67 -13.28
N GLY A 817 8.08 -17.55 -12.32
CA GLY A 817 8.91 -17.17 -11.16
C GLY A 817 10.32 -16.65 -11.50
N HIS A 818 10.74 -16.81 -12.75
CA HIS A 818 11.99 -16.26 -13.30
C HIS A 818 11.78 -15.18 -14.39
N HIS A 819 10.54 -14.74 -14.64
CA HIS A 819 10.14 -13.87 -15.76
C HIS A 819 10.67 -14.35 -17.12
N ALA A 820 10.67 -15.66 -17.33
CA ALA A 820 11.24 -16.29 -18.52
C ALA A 820 10.29 -17.33 -19.10
N VAL A 821 9.01 -16.96 -19.20
CA VAL A 821 7.95 -17.77 -19.79
C VAL A 821 8.25 -18.05 -21.26
N GLN A 822 8.32 -19.33 -21.62
CA GLN A 822 8.56 -19.77 -22.99
C GLN A 822 7.27 -19.65 -23.81
N PRO A 823 7.27 -18.93 -24.96
CA PRO A 823 6.07 -18.73 -25.78
C PRO A 823 5.37 -20.03 -26.18
N GLU A 824 6.12 -21.08 -26.51
CA GLU A 824 5.56 -22.37 -26.93
C GLU A 824 4.78 -23.07 -25.81
N LEU A 825 5.31 -23.06 -24.58
CA LEU A 825 4.61 -23.63 -23.43
C LEU A 825 3.36 -22.81 -23.12
N LEU A 826 3.47 -21.48 -23.08
CA LEU A 826 2.34 -20.59 -22.83
C LEU A 826 1.21 -20.83 -23.85
N LYS A 827 1.54 -20.89 -25.14
CA LYS A 827 0.59 -21.20 -26.22
C LYS A 827 -0.04 -22.58 -26.06
N ALA A 828 0.74 -23.59 -25.67
CA ALA A 828 0.24 -24.94 -25.45
C ALA A 828 -0.76 -25.02 -24.28
N VAL A 829 -0.51 -24.30 -23.18
CA VAL A 829 -1.43 -24.24 -22.03
C VAL A 829 -2.67 -23.40 -22.34
N LEU A 830 -2.53 -22.30 -23.09
CA LEU A 830 -3.68 -21.53 -23.61
C LEU A 830 -4.58 -22.36 -24.53
N GLY A 831 -4.04 -23.38 -25.20
CA GLY A 831 -4.80 -24.35 -26.01
C GLY A 831 -5.39 -25.54 -25.25
N SER A 832 -5.28 -25.57 -23.92
CA SER A 832 -5.73 -26.68 -23.08
C SER A 832 -7.24 -26.92 -23.14
N LYS A 833 -7.64 -28.20 -23.01
CA LYS A 833 -9.05 -28.57 -22.81
C LYS A 833 -9.56 -28.13 -21.43
N ALA A 834 -8.69 -28.13 -20.42
CA ALA A 834 -9.00 -27.67 -19.07
C ALA A 834 -9.08 -26.13 -19.05
N HIS A 835 -10.23 -25.59 -18.69
CA HIS A 835 -10.42 -24.14 -18.67
C HIS A 835 -9.64 -23.49 -17.51
N GLU A 836 -9.34 -24.26 -16.47
CA GLU A 836 -8.53 -23.87 -15.33
C GLU A 836 -7.08 -23.63 -15.74
N ALA A 837 -6.52 -24.51 -16.58
CA ALA A 837 -5.19 -24.34 -17.16
C ALA A 837 -5.14 -23.09 -18.06
N ARG A 838 -6.17 -22.88 -18.90
CA ARG A 838 -6.27 -21.65 -19.72
C ARG A 838 -6.36 -20.40 -18.85
N ALA A 839 -7.17 -20.41 -17.79
CA ALA A 839 -7.31 -19.29 -16.86
C ALA A 839 -5.98 -18.95 -16.17
N ALA A 840 -5.23 -19.96 -15.71
CA ALA A 840 -3.90 -19.78 -15.12
C ALA A 840 -2.90 -19.18 -16.13
N ALA A 841 -2.90 -19.65 -17.38
CA ALA A 841 -2.05 -19.10 -18.44
C ALA A 841 -2.39 -17.64 -18.79
N VAL A 842 -3.68 -17.29 -18.79
CA VAL A 842 -4.13 -15.90 -18.99
C VAL A 842 -3.69 -15.02 -17.81
N ARG A 843 -3.74 -15.52 -16.57
CA ARG A 843 -3.18 -14.83 -15.40
C ARG A 843 -1.69 -14.54 -15.56
N VAL A 844 -0.92 -15.55 -15.99
CA VAL A 844 0.53 -15.42 -16.29
C VAL A 844 0.75 -14.31 -17.31
N ALA A 845 0.03 -14.32 -18.44
CA ALA A 845 0.16 -13.30 -19.49
C ALA A 845 -0.13 -11.87 -18.97
N ALA A 846 -1.09 -11.71 -18.06
CA ALA A 846 -1.43 -10.42 -17.50
C ALA A 846 -0.46 -9.93 -16.41
N ASP A 847 0.00 -10.80 -15.52
CA ASP A 847 0.93 -10.42 -14.45
C ASP A 847 2.34 -10.17 -14.99
N ASP A 848 2.81 -11.00 -15.93
CA ASP A 848 4.11 -10.87 -16.61
C ASP A 848 4.02 -10.07 -17.93
N ARG A 849 2.99 -9.23 -18.10
CA ARG A 849 2.76 -8.43 -19.32
C ARG A 849 3.94 -7.55 -19.75
N GLY A 850 4.84 -7.20 -18.82
CA GLY A 850 6.06 -6.44 -19.12
C GLY A 850 7.20 -7.29 -19.69
N TYR A 851 7.08 -8.62 -19.61
CA TYR A 851 8.09 -9.60 -20.05
C TYR A 851 7.55 -10.50 -21.18
N ILE A 852 6.24 -10.51 -21.44
CA ILE A 852 5.59 -11.26 -22.51
C ILE A 852 5.12 -10.29 -23.59
N ALA A 853 5.79 -10.30 -24.75
CA ALA A 853 5.49 -9.38 -25.86
C ALA A 853 4.03 -9.50 -26.37
N ASP A 854 3.50 -10.72 -26.44
CA ASP A 854 2.13 -10.99 -26.94
C ASP A 854 1.05 -10.94 -25.84
N ALA A 855 1.33 -10.33 -24.68
CA ALA A 855 0.38 -10.31 -23.56
C ALA A 855 -0.98 -9.72 -23.95
N LEU A 856 -1.01 -8.56 -24.61
CA LEU A 856 -2.28 -7.95 -25.04
C LEU A 856 -3.02 -8.82 -26.08
N PRO A 857 -2.40 -9.30 -27.18
CA PRO A 857 -3.02 -10.26 -28.09
C PRO A 857 -3.63 -11.49 -27.40
N ILE A 858 -2.92 -12.09 -26.44
CA ILE A 858 -3.40 -13.24 -25.66
C ILE A 858 -4.65 -12.87 -24.87
N LEU A 859 -4.62 -11.74 -24.16
CA LEU A 859 -5.75 -11.26 -23.36
C LEU A 859 -6.98 -10.94 -24.22
N LYS A 860 -6.77 -10.35 -25.41
CA LYS A 860 -7.86 -10.08 -26.36
C LYS A 860 -8.55 -11.36 -26.82
N ALA A 861 -7.79 -12.40 -27.15
CA ALA A 861 -8.35 -13.69 -27.54
C ALA A 861 -9.12 -14.36 -26.39
N ALA A 862 -8.55 -14.32 -25.18
CA ALA A 862 -9.16 -14.91 -23.99
C ALA A 862 -10.43 -14.19 -23.50
N ALA A 863 -10.62 -12.91 -23.86
CA ALA A 863 -11.81 -12.13 -23.51
C ALA A 863 -13.12 -12.74 -24.06
N THR A 864 -13.03 -13.56 -25.10
CA THR A 864 -14.17 -14.28 -25.70
C THR A 864 -14.06 -15.81 -25.55
N ASP A 865 -13.23 -16.31 -24.64
CA ASP A 865 -13.15 -17.75 -24.34
C ASP A 865 -14.55 -18.29 -23.96
N PRO A 866 -14.90 -19.54 -24.34
CA PRO A 866 -16.20 -20.12 -23.98
C PRO A 866 -16.44 -20.17 -22.46
N HIS A 867 -15.40 -20.36 -21.65
CA HIS A 867 -15.53 -20.47 -20.20
C HIS A 867 -15.45 -19.10 -19.50
N PRO A 868 -16.40 -18.76 -18.62
CA PRO A 868 -16.43 -17.44 -17.96
C PRO A 868 -15.21 -17.16 -17.08
N ARG A 869 -14.61 -18.16 -16.42
CA ARG A 869 -13.39 -17.97 -15.61
C ARG A 869 -12.21 -17.44 -16.43
N VAL A 870 -12.01 -17.95 -17.64
CA VAL A 870 -10.95 -17.49 -18.54
C VAL A 870 -11.20 -16.05 -18.97
N ARG A 871 -12.47 -15.71 -19.27
CA ARG A 871 -12.88 -14.33 -19.56
C ARG A 871 -12.61 -13.40 -18.38
N THR A 872 -12.90 -13.81 -17.15
CA THR A 872 -12.62 -13.01 -15.94
C THR A 872 -11.13 -12.70 -15.80
N GLU A 873 -10.25 -13.70 -15.98
CA GLU A 873 -8.79 -13.50 -15.97
C GLU A 873 -8.33 -12.56 -17.09
N ALA A 874 -8.93 -12.67 -18.29
CA ALA A 874 -8.64 -11.78 -19.40
C ALA A 874 -9.04 -10.34 -19.11
N LEU A 875 -10.26 -10.13 -18.59
CA LEU A 875 -10.79 -8.81 -18.25
C LEU A 875 -9.93 -8.09 -17.21
N ARG A 876 -9.55 -8.77 -16.10
CA ARG A 876 -8.63 -8.15 -15.13
C ARG A 876 -7.28 -7.80 -15.76
N GLY A 877 -6.78 -8.60 -16.70
CA GLY A 877 -5.53 -8.32 -17.40
C GLY A 877 -5.63 -7.12 -18.35
N LEU A 878 -6.72 -7.03 -19.11
CA LEU A 878 -7.00 -5.94 -20.04
C LEU A 878 -7.08 -4.58 -19.34
N SER A 879 -7.49 -4.57 -18.06
CA SER A 879 -7.55 -3.34 -17.25
C SER A 879 -6.20 -2.63 -17.07
N PHE A 880 -5.07 -3.34 -17.24
CA PHE A 880 -3.73 -2.74 -17.14
C PHE A 880 -3.28 -2.02 -18.42
N PHE A 881 -4.05 -2.12 -19.51
CA PHE A 881 -3.73 -1.52 -20.80
C PHE A 881 -4.66 -0.33 -21.08
N ASN A 882 -4.11 0.88 -21.08
CA ASN A 882 -4.83 2.10 -21.48
C ASN A 882 -4.79 2.27 -23.00
N SER A 883 -5.51 1.40 -23.73
CA SER A 883 -5.51 1.37 -25.20
C SER A 883 -6.92 1.14 -25.77
N THR A 884 -7.14 1.57 -27.02
CA THR A 884 -8.40 1.27 -27.73
C THR A 884 -8.57 -0.24 -27.93
N GLU A 885 -7.47 -0.95 -28.20
CA GLU A 885 -7.48 -2.39 -28.44
C GLU A 885 -7.93 -3.20 -27.22
N SER A 886 -7.53 -2.80 -26.01
CA SER A 886 -8.01 -3.42 -24.78
C SER A 886 -9.49 -3.12 -24.54
N THR A 887 -9.92 -1.90 -24.87
CA THR A 887 -11.34 -1.50 -24.82
C THR A 887 -12.17 -2.37 -25.77
N ASP A 888 -11.75 -2.56 -27.02
CA ASP A 888 -12.47 -3.36 -28.01
C ASP A 888 -12.64 -4.81 -27.57
N ALA A 889 -11.62 -5.40 -26.93
CA ALA A 889 -11.73 -6.74 -26.35
C ALA A 889 -12.70 -6.81 -25.16
N MET A 890 -12.72 -5.80 -24.28
CA MET A 890 -13.72 -5.70 -23.22
C MET A 890 -15.14 -5.55 -23.78
N LEU A 891 -15.31 -4.79 -24.87
CA LEU A 891 -16.58 -4.66 -25.58
C LEU A 891 -17.00 -5.97 -26.24
N ALA A 892 -16.06 -6.73 -26.79
CA ALA A 892 -16.34 -8.07 -27.32
C ALA A 892 -16.78 -9.04 -26.21
N ALA A 893 -16.13 -9.01 -25.05
CA ALA A 893 -16.53 -9.79 -23.89
C ALA A 893 -17.95 -9.43 -23.40
N ALA A 894 -18.37 -8.16 -23.49
CA ALA A 894 -19.72 -7.72 -23.13
C ALA A 894 -20.83 -8.33 -24.02
N ARG A 895 -20.48 -8.84 -25.21
CA ARG A 895 -21.41 -9.56 -26.10
C ARG A 895 -21.59 -11.02 -25.71
N MET A 896 -20.73 -11.55 -24.83
CA MET A 896 -20.82 -12.91 -24.30
C MET A 896 -21.83 -12.97 -23.13
N PRO A 897 -22.34 -14.16 -22.76
CA PRO A 897 -23.07 -14.32 -21.51
C PRO A 897 -22.23 -13.87 -20.31
N LEU A 898 -22.78 -12.92 -19.54
CA LEU A 898 -22.16 -12.35 -18.35
C LEU A 898 -22.83 -12.94 -17.11
N ASP A 899 -22.07 -13.74 -16.36
CA ASP A 899 -22.43 -14.05 -14.97
C ASP A 899 -22.03 -12.91 -14.03
N TYR A 900 -22.27 -13.08 -12.73
CA TYR A 900 -21.93 -12.05 -11.75
C TYR A 900 -20.45 -11.63 -11.80
N TRP A 901 -19.54 -12.61 -11.84
CA TRP A 901 -18.11 -12.38 -11.71
C TRP A 901 -17.50 -11.72 -12.95
N THR A 902 -17.86 -12.22 -14.14
CA THR A 902 -17.44 -11.63 -15.42
C THR A 902 -18.00 -10.21 -15.56
N LYS A 903 -19.27 -9.98 -15.21
CA LYS A 903 -19.87 -8.64 -15.21
C LYS A 903 -19.15 -7.68 -14.27
N TYR A 904 -18.92 -8.09 -13.03
CA TYR A 904 -18.25 -7.27 -12.03
C TYR A 904 -16.82 -6.91 -12.45
N THR A 905 -16.09 -7.88 -12.99
CA THR A 905 -14.71 -7.67 -13.46
C THR A 905 -14.67 -6.79 -14.70
N LEU A 906 -15.61 -6.96 -15.63
CA LEU A 906 -15.76 -6.09 -16.80
C LEU A 906 -16.07 -4.65 -16.39
N GLU A 907 -16.99 -4.43 -15.43
CA GLU A 907 -17.31 -3.10 -14.91
C GLU A 907 -16.07 -2.44 -14.28
N ALA A 908 -15.32 -3.16 -13.44
CA ALA A 908 -14.10 -2.64 -12.84
C ALA A 908 -13.01 -2.33 -13.88
N SER A 909 -12.87 -3.18 -14.91
CA SER A 909 -11.86 -3.03 -15.96
C SER A 909 -12.16 -1.87 -16.91
N LEU A 910 -13.44 -1.69 -17.26
CA LEU A 910 -13.91 -0.50 -17.96
C LEU A 910 -13.75 0.74 -17.09
N GLY A 911 -14.04 0.67 -15.78
CA GLY A 911 -13.81 1.78 -14.85
C GLY A 911 -12.34 2.22 -14.80
N ALA A 912 -11.40 1.27 -14.72
CA ALA A 912 -9.97 1.56 -14.68
C ALA A 912 -9.44 2.17 -16.00
N THR A 913 -10.07 1.86 -17.13
CA THR A 913 -9.66 2.31 -18.48
C THR A 913 -10.56 3.44 -19.02
N GLU A 914 -11.38 4.07 -18.16
CA GLU A 914 -12.39 5.04 -18.54
C GLU A 914 -11.87 6.18 -19.42
N ALA A 915 -10.67 6.68 -19.14
CA ALA A 915 -10.03 7.74 -19.92
C ALA A 915 -9.86 7.37 -21.41
N THR A 916 -9.78 6.07 -21.72
CA THR A 916 -9.52 5.57 -23.07
C THR A 916 -10.79 5.47 -23.91
N TRP A 917 -11.88 4.97 -23.32
CA TRP A 917 -13.12 4.69 -24.08
C TRP A 917 -14.16 5.79 -23.97
N ARG A 918 -14.13 6.62 -22.91
CA ARG A 918 -15.11 7.69 -22.66
C ARG A 918 -15.32 8.59 -23.88
N PRO A 919 -14.28 9.12 -24.56
CA PRO A 919 -14.49 10.01 -25.71
C PRO A 919 -15.25 9.33 -26.85
N THR A 920 -14.91 8.08 -27.15
CA THR A 920 -15.55 7.27 -28.21
C THR A 920 -16.99 6.92 -27.85
N PHE A 921 -17.26 6.59 -26.58
CA PHE A 921 -18.60 6.33 -26.07
C PHE A 921 -19.51 7.57 -26.15
N LEU A 922 -19.03 8.73 -25.66
CA LEU A 922 -19.78 9.99 -25.72
C LEU A 922 -20.03 10.46 -27.15
N ALA A 923 -19.15 10.12 -28.10
CA ALA A 923 -19.35 10.37 -29.53
C ALA A 923 -20.38 9.43 -30.19
N GLY A 924 -21.06 8.55 -29.44
CA GLY A 924 -22.07 7.62 -29.96
C GLY A 924 -21.48 6.53 -30.87
N LYS A 925 -20.19 6.24 -30.74
CA LYS A 925 -19.49 5.25 -31.59
C LYS A 925 -19.54 3.83 -31.02
N VAL A 926 -19.95 3.65 -29.77
CA VAL A 926 -20.30 2.33 -29.22
C VAL A 926 -21.76 2.07 -29.61
N LYS A 927 -21.96 1.23 -30.65
CA LYS A 927 -23.28 0.88 -31.17
C LYS A 927 -23.50 -0.64 -31.07
N ASP A 928 -24.76 -1.03 -31.01
CA ASP A 928 -25.19 -2.42 -31.08
C ASP A 928 -24.60 -3.30 -29.97
N ASN A 929 -24.35 -2.73 -28.78
CA ASN A 929 -23.84 -3.45 -27.61
C ASN A 929 -24.48 -2.92 -26.31
N LYS A 930 -25.78 -3.17 -26.16
CA LYS A 930 -26.59 -2.68 -25.02
C LYS A 930 -25.99 -3.01 -23.65
N ALA A 931 -25.41 -4.19 -23.48
CA ALA A 931 -24.78 -4.59 -22.22
C ALA A 931 -23.56 -3.71 -21.88
N ALA A 932 -22.70 -3.43 -22.85
CA ALA A 932 -21.59 -2.51 -22.67
C ALA A 932 -22.07 -1.07 -22.43
N GLU A 933 -23.08 -0.61 -23.17
CA GLU A 933 -23.69 0.71 -22.98
C GLU A 933 -24.22 0.87 -21.56
N GLU A 934 -24.99 -0.10 -21.05
CA GLU A 934 -25.50 -0.09 -19.68
C GLU A 934 -24.38 -0.03 -18.62
N LEU A 935 -23.29 -0.78 -18.82
CA LEU A 935 -22.13 -0.76 -17.92
C LEU A 935 -21.40 0.58 -17.98
N MET A 936 -21.13 1.11 -19.17
CA MET A 936 -20.44 2.39 -19.37
C MET A 936 -21.26 3.57 -18.83
N VAL A 937 -22.57 3.59 -19.06
CA VAL A 937 -23.49 4.55 -18.42
C VAL A 937 -23.45 4.40 -16.91
N GLY A 938 -23.49 3.17 -16.41
CA GLY A 938 -23.39 2.86 -14.98
C GLY A 938 -22.10 3.40 -14.36
N ILE A 939 -20.95 3.25 -15.04
CA ILE A 939 -19.65 3.76 -14.60
C ILE A 939 -19.66 5.29 -14.56
N LEU A 940 -20.10 5.95 -15.63
CA LEU A 940 -20.22 7.41 -15.68
C LEU A 940 -21.14 7.96 -14.58
N ALA A 941 -22.22 7.22 -14.26
CA ALA A 941 -23.16 7.54 -13.19
C ALA A 941 -22.66 7.14 -11.79
N SER A 942 -21.67 6.27 -11.65
CA SER A 942 -21.24 5.69 -10.36
C SER A 942 -20.42 6.63 -9.48
N SER A 943 -19.92 7.75 -10.02
CA SER A 943 -19.41 8.82 -9.17
C SER A 943 -20.58 9.50 -8.45
N LYS A 944 -20.53 9.67 -7.13
CA LYS A 944 -21.64 10.27 -6.35
C LYS A 944 -22.10 11.62 -6.93
N ALA A 945 -21.15 12.43 -7.39
CA ALA A 945 -21.41 13.71 -8.05
C ALA A 945 -21.97 13.54 -9.47
N GLY A 946 -21.40 12.64 -10.28
CA GLY A 946 -21.84 12.40 -11.66
C GLY A 946 -23.20 11.71 -11.75
N GLY A 947 -23.51 10.76 -10.88
CA GLY A 947 -24.82 10.12 -10.77
C GLY A 947 -25.92 11.10 -10.37
N ALA A 948 -25.63 12.01 -9.45
CA ALA A 948 -26.56 13.08 -9.08
C ALA A 948 -26.74 14.11 -10.21
N ALA A 949 -25.71 14.36 -11.01
CA ALA A 949 -25.76 15.33 -12.11
C ALA A 949 -26.40 14.80 -13.39
N ALA A 950 -26.22 13.52 -13.70
CA ALA A 950 -26.65 12.89 -14.94
C ALA A 950 -28.12 13.14 -15.32
N PRO A 951 -29.13 12.98 -14.44
CA PRO A 951 -30.52 13.23 -14.82
C PRO A 951 -30.79 14.71 -15.15
N HIS A 952 -30.08 15.65 -14.51
CA HIS A 952 -30.24 17.08 -14.73
C HIS A 952 -29.55 17.53 -16.02
N LEU A 953 -28.33 17.05 -16.28
CA LEU A 953 -27.62 17.31 -17.53
C LEU A 953 -28.38 16.75 -18.74
N ARG A 954 -28.99 15.57 -18.62
CA ARG A 954 -29.82 14.98 -19.68
C ARG A 954 -31.01 15.88 -20.05
N ILE A 955 -31.64 16.52 -19.08
CA ILE A 955 -32.74 17.48 -19.30
C ILE A 955 -32.23 18.74 -20.00
N LEU A 956 -31.09 19.27 -19.54
CA LEU A 956 -30.56 20.55 -20.01
C LEU A 956 -29.91 20.45 -21.40
N LEU A 957 -29.33 19.31 -21.74
CA LEU A 957 -28.67 19.03 -23.02
C LEU A 957 -29.58 18.32 -24.04
N SER A 958 -30.87 18.14 -23.72
CA SER A 958 -31.81 17.48 -24.63
C SER A 958 -32.01 18.29 -25.91
N ALA A 959 -31.93 17.62 -27.07
CA ALA A 959 -32.29 18.20 -28.36
C ALA A 959 -33.82 18.43 -28.49
N GLU A 960 -34.62 17.73 -27.69
CA GLU A 960 -36.06 17.94 -27.63
C GLU A 960 -36.43 19.11 -26.69
N PRO A 961 -37.30 20.05 -27.11
CA PRO A 961 -37.72 21.17 -26.28
C PRO A 961 -38.30 20.73 -24.93
N GLN A 962 -37.62 21.08 -23.83
CA GLN A 962 -38.12 20.85 -22.47
C GLN A 962 -38.86 22.09 -21.95
N PRO A 963 -39.96 21.94 -21.17
CA PRO A 963 -40.63 23.07 -20.53
C PRO A 963 -39.68 23.89 -19.66
N ALA A 964 -39.82 25.22 -19.66
CA ALA A 964 -38.94 26.13 -18.91
C ALA A 964 -38.88 25.80 -17.40
N GLU A 965 -39.99 25.39 -16.81
CA GLU A 965 -40.05 24.93 -15.41
C GLU A 965 -39.15 23.72 -15.15
N VAL A 966 -39.12 22.77 -16.08
CA VAL A 966 -38.30 21.55 -16.00
C VAL A 966 -36.81 21.88 -16.15
N LYS A 967 -36.46 22.76 -17.09
CA LYS A 967 -35.07 23.26 -17.24
C LYS A 967 -34.60 24.01 -15.99
N ASN A 968 -35.42 24.90 -15.43
CA ASN A 968 -35.08 25.67 -14.23
C ASN A 968 -34.86 24.79 -12.99
N ARG A 969 -35.68 23.74 -12.82
CA ARG A 969 -35.49 22.74 -11.75
C ARG A 969 -34.19 21.97 -11.94
N ALA A 970 -33.89 21.52 -13.16
CA ALA A 970 -32.65 20.80 -13.47
C ALA A 970 -31.41 21.69 -13.23
N MET A 971 -31.45 22.95 -13.66
CA MET A 971 -30.39 23.94 -13.45
C MET A 971 -30.10 24.18 -11.97
N THR A 972 -31.16 24.35 -11.17
CA THR A 972 -31.07 24.58 -9.73
C THR A 972 -30.49 23.36 -9.01
N ALA A 973 -30.96 22.15 -9.37
CA ALA A 973 -30.46 20.91 -8.79
C ALA A 973 -28.99 20.68 -9.13
N LEU A 974 -28.59 20.92 -10.39
CA LEU A 974 -27.20 20.82 -10.84
C LEU A 974 -26.28 21.82 -10.14
N ALA A 975 -26.75 23.06 -9.93
CA ALA A 975 -26.01 24.07 -9.18
C ALA A 975 -25.80 23.71 -7.69
N GLY A 976 -26.70 22.91 -7.11
CA GLY A 976 -26.59 22.43 -5.74
C GLY A 976 -25.57 21.30 -5.52
N LEU A 977 -25.04 20.69 -6.59
CA LEU A 977 -24.09 19.58 -6.49
C LEU A 977 -22.67 20.05 -6.19
N LYS A 978 -21.91 19.21 -5.48
CA LYS A 978 -20.51 19.44 -5.10
C LYS A 978 -19.57 18.47 -5.82
N GLY A 979 -18.49 19.01 -6.38
CA GLY A 979 -17.44 18.27 -7.09
C GLY A 979 -16.08 18.38 -6.42
N ASN A 980 -15.03 17.99 -7.14
CA ASN A 980 -13.62 18.12 -6.76
C ASN A 980 -12.95 19.21 -7.60
N ALA A 981 -12.53 20.30 -6.95
CA ALA A 981 -11.89 21.44 -7.62
C ALA A 981 -10.53 21.12 -8.27
N THR A 982 -9.78 20.16 -7.73
CA THR A 982 -8.49 19.73 -8.33
C THR A 982 -8.72 19.03 -9.67
N ASN A 983 -9.70 18.11 -9.72
CA ASN A 983 -10.12 17.47 -10.98
C ASN A 983 -10.71 18.50 -11.94
N GLY A 984 -11.52 19.43 -11.43
CA GLY A 984 -12.12 20.51 -12.20
C GLY A 984 -11.10 21.41 -12.88
N ARG A 985 -9.95 21.68 -12.22
CA ARG A 985 -8.83 22.39 -12.85
C ARG A 985 -8.25 21.63 -14.03
N ALA A 986 -8.15 20.30 -13.96
CA ALA A 986 -7.70 19.49 -15.08
C ALA A 986 -8.69 19.55 -16.26
N VAL A 987 -10.00 19.53 -15.97
CA VAL A 987 -11.05 19.72 -16.99
C VAL A 987 -10.97 21.10 -17.64
N PHE A 988 -10.79 22.17 -16.84
CA PHE A 988 -10.59 23.54 -17.32
C PHE A 988 -9.36 23.64 -18.24
N THR A 989 -8.25 23.01 -17.84
CA THR A 989 -7.01 23.01 -18.62
C THR A 989 -7.18 22.30 -19.96
N ARG A 990 -7.99 21.24 -20.01
CA ARG A 990 -8.24 20.50 -21.25
C ARG A 990 -9.22 21.23 -22.20
N GLY A 991 -10.24 21.88 -21.65
CA GLY A 991 -11.40 22.32 -22.44
C GLY A 991 -11.66 23.82 -22.50
N CYS A 992 -11.08 24.62 -21.60
CA CYS A 992 -11.43 26.03 -21.44
C CYS A 992 -10.22 26.97 -21.56
N ILE A 993 -9.02 26.51 -21.25
CA ILE A 993 -7.80 27.35 -21.20
C ILE A 993 -7.37 27.91 -22.57
N ALA A 994 -7.78 27.26 -23.66
CA ALA A 994 -7.51 27.72 -25.03
C ALA A 994 -8.12 29.09 -25.32
N CYS A 995 -9.21 29.44 -24.63
CA CYS A 995 -9.92 30.69 -24.80
C CYS A 995 -9.97 31.55 -23.53
N HIS A 996 -9.89 30.94 -22.35
CA HIS A 996 -10.05 31.65 -21.08
C HIS A 996 -8.76 31.69 -20.27
N LYS A 997 -8.46 32.87 -19.73
CA LYS A 997 -7.43 33.10 -18.73
C LYS A 997 -8.01 33.09 -17.31
N VAL A 998 -7.21 32.67 -16.33
CA VAL A 998 -7.54 32.79 -14.90
C VAL A 998 -6.44 33.58 -14.20
N GLY A 999 -6.77 34.80 -13.75
CA GLY A 999 -5.84 35.71 -13.08
C GLY A 999 -4.75 36.21 -14.03
N ASN A 1000 -3.51 36.28 -13.54
CA ASN A 1000 -2.32 36.57 -14.35
C ASN A 1000 -1.59 35.30 -14.84
N GLY A 1001 -2.20 34.11 -14.67
CA GLY A 1001 -1.62 32.81 -15.01
C GLY A 1001 -1.86 32.38 -16.46
N ASP A 1002 -1.73 31.08 -16.71
CA ASP A 1002 -1.86 30.44 -18.03
C ASP A 1002 -3.26 30.59 -18.64
N GLY A 1003 -3.31 30.64 -19.97
CA GLY A 1003 -4.53 30.79 -20.77
C GLY A 1003 -4.44 31.95 -21.78
N GLN A 1004 -5.48 32.08 -22.60
CA GLN A 1004 -5.59 33.13 -23.61
C GLN A 1004 -6.72 34.12 -23.25
N ASP A 1005 -6.63 35.36 -23.73
CA ASP A 1005 -7.62 36.41 -23.49
C ASP A 1005 -8.62 36.53 -24.67
N TYR A 1006 -9.00 35.41 -25.29
CA TYR A 1006 -10.02 35.40 -26.36
C TYR A 1006 -11.44 35.47 -25.77
N GLY A 1007 -11.68 34.73 -24.69
CA GLY A 1007 -12.86 34.80 -23.86
C GLY A 1007 -12.62 35.63 -22.60
N PRO A 1008 -13.68 35.90 -21.82
CA PRO A 1008 -13.55 36.66 -20.57
C PRO A 1008 -12.56 35.99 -19.60
N ASN A 1009 -11.74 36.82 -18.95
CA ASN A 1009 -10.91 36.37 -17.83
C ASN A 1009 -11.80 35.92 -16.67
N LEU A 1010 -11.65 34.66 -16.27
CA LEU A 1010 -12.49 33.99 -15.28
C LEU A 1010 -11.98 34.19 -13.84
N ALA A 1011 -10.97 35.04 -13.62
CA ALA A 1011 -10.63 35.53 -12.29
C ALA A 1011 -11.85 36.17 -11.61
N GLY A 1012 -12.15 35.70 -10.40
CA GLY A 1012 -13.30 36.17 -9.63
C GLY A 1012 -14.65 35.85 -10.27
N VAL A 1013 -14.76 34.89 -11.21
CA VAL A 1013 -16.03 34.58 -11.89
C VAL A 1013 -17.14 34.23 -10.90
N ALA A 1014 -16.81 33.49 -9.85
CA ALA A 1014 -17.74 33.12 -8.78
C ALA A 1014 -18.22 34.31 -7.94
N ALA A 1015 -17.52 35.45 -8.00
CA ALA A 1015 -17.95 36.71 -7.36
C ALA A 1015 -18.81 37.58 -8.29
N LYS A 1016 -18.75 37.36 -9.61
CA LYS A 1016 -19.44 38.17 -10.63
C LYS A 1016 -20.79 37.60 -11.06
N MET A 1017 -20.96 36.28 -10.99
CA MET A 1017 -22.18 35.60 -11.43
C MET A 1017 -22.52 34.42 -10.51
N PRO A 1018 -23.81 34.13 -10.30
CA PRO A 1018 -24.23 32.97 -9.52
C PRO A 1018 -23.88 31.67 -10.24
N ARG A 1019 -23.72 30.58 -9.48
CA ARG A 1019 -23.36 29.25 -9.98
C ARG A 1019 -24.29 28.74 -11.09
N THR A 1020 -25.58 29.06 -11.04
CA THR A 1020 -26.55 28.74 -12.09
C THR A 1020 -26.26 29.46 -13.42
N LYS A 1021 -25.77 30.70 -13.37
CA LYS A 1021 -25.36 31.46 -14.57
C LYS A 1021 -24.08 30.92 -15.18
N ILE A 1022 -23.12 30.50 -14.36
CA ILE A 1022 -21.91 29.81 -14.84
C ILE A 1022 -22.30 28.53 -15.60
N ILE A 1023 -23.22 27.74 -15.04
CA ILE A 1023 -23.71 26.51 -15.66
C ILE A 1023 -24.44 26.82 -16.98
N GLU A 1024 -25.32 27.83 -17.00
CA GLU A 1024 -26.04 28.26 -18.20
C GLU A 1024 -25.09 28.66 -19.33
N SER A 1025 -24.05 29.47 -19.04
CA SER A 1025 -23.07 29.88 -20.05
C SER A 1025 -22.26 28.73 -20.66
N ILE A 1026 -22.12 27.60 -19.95
CA ILE A 1026 -21.40 26.41 -20.46
C ILE A 1026 -22.34 25.48 -21.23
N ILE A 1027 -23.62 25.41 -20.83
CA ILE A 1027 -24.64 24.57 -21.46
C ILE A 1027 -25.19 25.22 -22.74
N ASP A 1028 -25.47 26.52 -22.68
CA ASP A 1028 -26.00 27.33 -23.77
C ASP A 1028 -25.21 28.64 -23.87
N PRO A 1029 -24.04 28.63 -24.56
CA PRO A 1029 -23.21 29.82 -24.70
C PRO A 1029 -23.88 30.93 -25.53
N ASN A 1030 -25.01 30.68 -26.19
CA ASN A 1030 -25.76 31.68 -26.98
C ASN A 1030 -26.93 32.32 -26.21
N ALA A 1031 -27.26 31.81 -25.02
CA ALA A 1031 -28.35 32.34 -24.20
C ALA A 1031 -28.15 33.84 -23.91
N GLU A 1032 -26.89 34.25 -23.70
CA GLU A 1032 -26.49 35.64 -23.49
C GLU A 1032 -25.06 35.85 -24.02
N VAL A 1033 -24.91 36.66 -25.07
CA VAL A 1033 -23.62 36.92 -25.73
C VAL A 1033 -23.29 38.40 -25.66
N ASP A 1034 -22.19 38.75 -24.98
CA ASP A 1034 -21.63 40.11 -25.05
C ASP A 1034 -21.18 40.39 -26.48
N ALA A 1035 -21.53 41.58 -27.00
CA ALA A 1035 -21.23 42.00 -28.37
C ALA A 1035 -19.75 41.81 -28.77
N LYS A 1036 -18.82 41.90 -27.81
CA LYS A 1036 -17.38 41.69 -28.08
C LYS A 1036 -16.96 40.22 -28.28
N TYR A 1037 -17.78 39.25 -27.91
CA TYR A 1037 -17.50 37.81 -28.06
C TYR A 1037 -18.37 37.13 -29.12
N VAL A 1038 -19.08 37.91 -29.92
CA VAL A 1038 -19.88 37.42 -31.04
C VAL A 1038 -18.98 36.90 -32.17
N SER A 1039 -19.32 35.74 -32.73
CA SER A 1039 -18.62 35.17 -33.87
C SER A 1039 -18.79 36.02 -35.13
N THR A 1040 -17.72 36.23 -35.89
CA THR A 1040 -17.73 36.86 -37.21
C THR A 1040 -17.50 35.80 -38.28
N ARG A 1041 -18.36 35.76 -39.30
CA ARG A 1041 -18.18 34.96 -40.50
C ARG A 1041 -17.64 35.83 -41.62
N ILE A 1042 -16.56 35.38 -42.24
CA ILE A 1042 -15.91 36.03 -43.38
C ILE A 1042 -15.89 35.05 -44.55
N VAL A 1043 -16.35 35.52 -45.70
CA VAL A 1043 -16.15 34.87 -46.98
C VAL A 1043 -15.14 35.69 -47.74
N THR A 1044 -14.07 35.06 -48.21
CA THR A 1044 -13.02 35.69 -49.02
C THR A 1044 -13.36 35.60 -50.51
N LEU A 1045 -12.76 36.46 -51.33
CA LEU A 1045 -13.00 36.53 -52.78
C LEU A 1045 -12.71 35.21 -53.52
N ASP A 1046 -11.87 34.33 -52.95
CA ASP A 1046 -11.59 32.99 -53.48
C ASP A 1046 -12.61 31.92 -53.04
N GLY A 1047 -13.68 32.33 -52.34
CA GLY A 1047 -14.76 31.47 -51.87
C GLY A 1047 -14.51 30.77 -50.54
N LYS A 1048 -13.36 30.98 -49.87
CA LYS A 1048 -13.12 30.37 -48.55
C LYS A 1048 -13.91 31.09 -47.46
N THR A 1049 -14.56 30.30 -46.61
CA THR A 1049 -15.31 30.79 -45.44
C THR A 1049 -14.53 30.53 -44.15
N VAL A 1050 -14.38 31.56 -43.32
CA VAL A 1050 -13.80 31.49 -41.98
C VAL A 1050 -14.80 32.05 -40.98
N THR A 1051 -15.11 31.29 -39.93
CA THR A 1051 -15.98 31.74 -38.84
C THR A 1051 -15.21 31.67 -37.53
N GLY A 1052 -15.24 32.75 -36.74
CA GLY A 1052 -14.58 32.78 -35.45
C GLY A 1052 -14.61 34.15 -34.78
N LEU A 1053 -13.88 34.29 -33.68
CA LEU A 1053 -13.79 35.56 -32.96
C LEU A 1053 -12.84 36.52 -33.69
N LEU A 1054 -13.28 37.75 -33.94
CA LEU A 1054 -12.38 38.81 -34.39
C LEU A 1054 -11.45 39.21 -33.23
N VAL A 1055 -10.15 38.92 -33.36
CA VAL A 1055 -9.15 39.16 -32.31
C VAL A 1055 -8.54 40.55 -32.43
N THR A 1056 -8.14 40.94 -33.64
CA THR A 1056 -7.57 42.25 -33.95
C THR A 1056 -7.87 42.63 -35.39
N GLU A 1057 -7.90 43.93 -35.66
CA GLU A 1057 -8.03 44.50 -37.00
C GLU A 1057 -7.15 45.75 -37.08
N ASN A 1058 -6.36 45.85 -38.14
CA ASN A 1058 -5.54 47.02 -38.46
C ASN A 1058 -5.93 47.55 -39.86
N LYS A 1059 -5.15 48.49 -40.42
CA LYS A 1059 -5.50 49.13 -41.70
C LYS A 1059 -5.44 48.21 -42.93
N THR A 1060 -4.75 47.08 -42.84
CA THR A 1060 -4.50 46.17 -43.98
C THR A 1060 -5.06 44.77 -43.75
N ASP A 1061 -5.11 44.33 -42.50
CA ASP A 1061 -5.40 42.95 -42.12
C ASP A 1061 -6.33 42.86 -40.93
N LEU A 1062 -7.14 41.79 -40.89
CA LEU A 1062 -7.84 41.35 -39.70
C LEU A 1062 -7.38 39.95 -39.30
N THR A 1063 -7.42 39.67 -37.99
CA THR A 1063 -7.15 38.35 -37.44
C THR A 1063 -8.41 37.75 -36.83
N ILE A 1064 -8.84 36.60 -37.33
CA ILE A 1064 -9.89 35.78 -36.71
C ILE A 1064 -9.26 34.57 -36.00
N PHE A 1065 -9.76 34.26 -34.81
CA PHE A 1065 -9.52 32.98 -34.15
C PHE A 1065 -10.70 32.05 -34.38
N ASP A 1066 -10.49 30.96 -35.11
CA ASP A 1066 -11.54 30.02 -35.54
C ASP A 1066 -11.86 28.93 -34.50
N GLY A 1067 -11.34 29.07 -33.27
CA GLY A 1067 -11.43 28.06 -32.21
C GLY A 1067 -10.24 27.09 -32.17
N MET A 1068 -9.39 27.06 -33.21
CA MET A 1068 -8.17 26.24 -33.25
C MET A 1068 -6.91 27.08 -33.48
N MET A 1069 -6.95 28.00 -34.44
CA MET A 1069 -5.80 28.82 -34.83
C MET A 1069 -6.18 30.23 -35.25
N ARG A 1070 -5.20 31.14 -35.25
CA ARG A 1070 -5.36 32.48 -35.81
C ARG A 1070 -5.25 32.43 -37.33
N ARG A 1071 -6.16 33.10 -38.02
CA ARG A 1071 -6.12 33.34 -39.46
C ARG A 1071 -6.06 34.84 -39.70
N VAL A 1072 -5.00 35.27 -40.37
CA VAL A 1072 -4.87 36.64 -40.85
C VAL A 1072 -5.48 36.69 -42.25
N ILE A 1073 -6.40 37.62 -42.46
CA ILE A 1073 -7.11 37.84 -43.71
C ILE A 1073 -6.90 39.31 -44.09
N ARG A 1074 -6.39 39.56 -45.30
CA ARG A 1074 -6.27 40.93 -45.80
C ARG A 1074 -7.65 41.51 -46.02
N LEU A 1075 -7.86 42.78 -45.68
CA LEU A 1075 -9.16 43.43 -45.84
C LEU A 1075 -9.62 43.43 -47.30
N ASP A 1076 -8.68 43.57 -48.25
CA ASP A 1076 -8.95 43.57 -49.70
C ASP A 1076 -9.38 42.19 -50.25
N ASP A 1077 -9.11 41.10 -49.51
CA ASP A 1077 -9.45 39.74 -49.92
C ASP A 1077 -10.84 39.30 -49.41
N ILE A 1078 -11.57 40.18 -48.72
CA ILE A 1078 -12.87 39.87 -48.12
C ILE A 1078 -13.99 40.21 -49.10
N ASP A 1079 -14.78 39.20 -49.46
CA ASP A 1079 -16.01 39.38 -50.23
C ASP A 1079 -17.16 39.82 -49.30
N THR A 1080 -17.42 39.06 -48.24
CA THR A 1080 -18.47 39.39 -47.26
C THR A 1080 -18.03 39.16 -45.82
N ARG A 1081 -18.45 40.06 -44.93
CA ARG A 1081 -18.24 39.97 -43.48
C ARG A 1081 -19.57 40.15 -42.76
N VAL A 1082 -19.91 39.20 -41.89
CA VAL A 1082 -21.16 39.20 -41.14
C VAL A 1082 -20.89 38.87 -39.69
N ALA A 1083 -21.24 39.77 -38.77
CA ALA A 1083 -21.36 39.44 -37.36
C ALA A 1083 -22.56 38.50 -37.18
N LEU A 1084 -22.32 37.32 -36.61
CA LEU A 1084 -23.38 36.34 -36.35
C LEU A 1084 -24.16 36.75 -35.10
N LYS A 1085 -25.22 36.02 -34.76
CA LYS A 1085 -25.85 36.13 -33.42
C LYS A 1085 -25.27 35.13 -32.42
N GLN A 1086 -24.33 34.30 -32.86
CA GLN A 1086 -23.77 33.18 -32.12
C GLN A 1086 -22.52 33.62 -31.35
N SER A 1087 -22.34 33.06 -30.17
CA SER A 1087 -21.12 33.18 -29.37
C SER A 1087 -19.91 32.62 -30.11
N SER A 1088 -18.72 33.12 -29.75
CA SER A 1088 -17.44 32.50 -30.13
C SER A 1088 -17.04 31.36 -29.20
N MET A 1089 -17.72 31.19 -28.06
CA MET A 1089 -17.61 29.99 -27.25
C MET A 1089 -18.32 28.84 -27.97
N PRO A 1090 -17.65 27.69 -28.22
CA PRO A 1090 -18.25 26.56 -28.91
C PRO A 1090 -19.47 26.00 -28.15
N GLU A 1091 -20.52 25.68 -28.88
CA GLU A 1091 -21.65 24.89 -28.38
C GLU A 1091 -21.23 23.44 -28.10
N GLY A 1092 -21.98 22.75 -27.23
CA GLY A 1092 -21.77 21.33 -26.95
C GLY A 1092 -20.62 21.03 -25.98
N GLN A 1093 -19.95 22.06 -25.45
CA GLN A 1093 -18.85 21.91 -24.49
C GLN A 1093 -19.26 21.10 -23.24
N ALA A 1094 -20.47 21.35 -22.73
CA ALA A 1094 -21.06 20.59 -21.62
C ALA A 1094 -21.33 19.12 -21.97
N ALA A 1095 -21.74 18.84 -23.22
CA ALA A 1095 -22.02 17.48 -23.70
C ALA A 1095 -20.75 16.65 -23.96
N ALA A 1096 -19.61 17.32 -24.17
CA ALA A 1096 -18.30 16.70 -24.32
C ALA A 1096 -17.65 16.30 -22.98
N MET A 1097 -18.28 16.61 -21.83
CA MET A 1097 -17.79 16.28 -20.49
C MET A 1097 -18.63 15.15 -19.88
N ALA A 1098 -18.01 14.29 -19.05
CA ALA A 1098 -18.82 13.43 -18.20
C ALA A 1098 -19.59 14.24 -17.14
N PRO A 1099 -20.72 13.73 -16.63
CA PRO A 1099 -21.47 14.39 -15.56
C PRO A 1099 -20.62 14.76 -14.33
N SER A 1100 -19.65 13.91 -13.96
CA SER A 1100 -18.70 14.17 -12.88
C SER A 1100 -17.73 15.29 -13.20
N GLU A 1101 -17.14 15.27 -14.40
CA GLU A 1101 -16.22 16.31 -14.87
C GLU A 1101 -16.91 17.67 -14.96
N PHE A 1102 -18.18 17.68 -15.36
CA PHE A 1102 -18.98 18.90 -15.37
C PHE A 1102 -19.12 19.45 -13.95
N VAL A 1103 -19.53 18.63 -12.98
CA VAL A 1103 -19.67 19.07 -11.58
C VAL A 1103 -18.31 19.48 -10.98
N ASP A 1104 -17.23 18.77 -11.31
CA ASP A 1104 -15.87 19.09 -10.89
C ASP A 1104 -15.42 20.44 -11.47
N LEU A 1105 -15.67 20.70 -12.76
CA LEU A 1105 -15.39 21.97 -13.42
C LEU A 1105 -16.16 23.12 -12.77
N ILE A 1106 -17.47 22.94 -12.50
CA ILE A 1106 -18.27 23.95 -11.82
C ILE A 1106 -17.72 24.20 -10.39
N GLU A 1107 -17.29 23.17 -9.67
CA GLU A 1107 -16.66 23.35 -8.34
C GLU A 1107 -15.36 24.14 -8.44
N TYR A 1108 -14.54 23.89 -9.45
CA TYR A 1108 -13.32 24.66 -9.70
C TYR A 1108 -13.65 26.13 -10.01
N LEU A 1109 -14.58 26.41 -10.93
CA LEU A 1109 -14.96 27.78 -11.28
C LEU A 1109 -15.59 28.53 -10.09
N ASP A 1110 -16.40 27.84 -9.28
CA ASP A 1110 -16.98 28.38 -8.04
C ASP A 1110 -15.92 28.67 -6.96
N SER A 1111 -14.74 28.03 -7.02
CA SER A 1111 -13.62 28.33 -6.14
C SER A 1111 -12.89 29.64 -6.48
N LEU A 1112 -13.06 30.16 -7.71
CA LEU A 1112 -12.40 31.38 -8.20
C LEU A 1112 -13.11 32.65 -7.69
N LYS A 1113 -12.98 32.92 -6.39
CA LYS A 1113 -13.70 34.01 -5.68
C LYS A 1113 -12.93 35.33 -5.56
N GLN A 1114 -11.63 35.35 -5.82
CA GLN A 1114 -10.79 36.56 -5.71
C GLN A 1114 -10.36 37.09 -7.08
N LYS A 1115 -10.26 38.42 -7.18
CA LYS A 1115 -9.94 39.17 -8.41
C LYS A 1115 -8.48 39.04 -8.81
#